data_AF-A0A821C9K5-F1
#
_entry.id   AF-A0A821C9K5-F1
#
_cell.length_a   1.000
_cell.length_b   1.000
_cell.length_c   1.000
_cell.angle_alpha   90.00
_cell.angle_beta   90.00
_cell.angle_gamma   90.00
#
_symmetry.space_group_name_H-M   'P 1'
#
loop_
_entity.id
_entity.type
_entity.pdbx_description
1 polymer ?
#
loop_
_entity_poly.entity_id
_entity_poly.type
_entity_poly.pdbx_seq_one_letter_code
_entity_poly.pdbx_strand_id
1 'polypeptide(L)'
;MAATMLDKPLGDLRREIADLRQLNISRDYDINKLGTIINLSRNSLRETEIYQQQLLQQLQQFEISLADINQILRANMKQKVQLEQQQQQQESDNDIEIRAKLMTLNAEALECRAAAVQLQQEAKMALIKAAEIEKRANDELAQQAHEMKLKQQEIERDRAAELERRVQLEEERQRLNELQLQQQREQQQKERLLATTKTQQQQDAYASWKERDFMNNDQYPQCIFRLPPNALSIPIDVTFLKVSETENLLDNQEELISTPLEAYQQQAIVIAIPYIIKRSTHRENVIKIRQSNGIWISIDTKESVFDAYKEKRFVECKLNQSASCAVVSRLKRDTVLINKKSSGRFLSNADPRLTIQWPKNVCSTDFHINLRVLPVDLPTFTQFSKNFSNECHGLLAVGPIIELHYDDITLLKPIQFTLPILVQTKKKVIPTKPTTLESQTSQQTTPNQPSQQEIILQQQQSIFKSLLGEDLSNERLVLLYSNHNENMWHIDTNVSLIDSKIHDIITTDIQYLHSRMIIARYDKQFISTKQLPTTINLLEQSLNQRSVSLILRRRLSNPNEICFVCCSNQRIQTIDNDLQQENFVDDEEQSKRLILQEGQLLELRFRGNVLPLEYNQQSYPFAFNTYFPFYFQTNVCEIDKYSQHLSPFFYGFVQIFAKEKISKPITKELDKKKQQLDIMKQELHETDVCLAELVIRLPKPREGIRIPTPKTLTTFTGEGILTPVLFHEISASLDGNQWHRLARRLGMSRIRIEAIGHEYQDDAPYYMLLTWFKRAPRSVDKDLLLIHGLMNINRWDIAQELQLMKEAKRQEQDISSKEDQIKILNVAFNRICQHDECVRMWKQIAGELMLNNEDIQHIEEQYLSQQERCLRSLEQWASNDSRADITSLSRIIRSLGFKSLSRELDNMA
;
A
#
# COMPACT_ATOMS: atom_id res chain seq x y z
N MET A 1 106.12 13.23 -28.33
CA MET A 1 105.35 13.92 -27.27
C MET A 1 103.81 13.76 -27.40
N ALA A 2 103.26 13.29 -28.53
CA ALA A 2 101.81 13.07 -28.68
C ALA A 2 101.28 11.74 -28.07
N ALA A 3 102.15 10.75 -27.81
CA ALA A 3 101.74 9.46 -27.25
C ALA A 3 101.47 9.47 -25.73
N THR A 4 101.94 10.49 -25.00
CA THR A 4 101.92 10.52 -23.53
C THR A 4 100.70 11.24 -22.92
N MET A 5 99.87 11.91 -23.72
CA MET A 5 98.73 12.71 -23.22
C MET A 5 97.39 11.93 -23.20
N LEU A 6 97.27 10.84 -23.97
CA LEU A 6 96.07 9.98 -24.04
C LEU A 6 96.12 8.76 -23.11
N ASP A 7 97.30 8.42 -22.58
CA ASP A 7 97.48 7.23 -21.72
C ASP A 7 96.81 7.38 -20.35
N LYS A 8 96.69 8.61 -19.84
CA LYS A 8 96.16 8.84 -18.48
C LYS A 8 94.64 8.62 -18.39
N PRO A 9 93.80 9.23 -19.26
CA PRO A 9 92.35 9.02 -19.19
C PRO A 9 91.92 7.60 -19.57
N LEU A 10 92.61 6.98 -20.54
CA LEU A 10 92.36 5.60 -20.97
C LEU A 10 92.86 4.58 -19.94
N GLY A 11 93.95 4.91 -19.22
CA GLY A 11 94.46 4.11 -18.10
C GLY A 11 93.49 4.08 -16.92
N ASP A 12 92.93 5.22 -16.54
CA ASP A 12 91.98 5.34 -15.43
C ASP A 12 90.67 4.59 -15.72
N LEU A 13 90.16 4.70 -16.97
CA LEU A 13 88.94 4.01 -17.40
C LEU A 13 89.12 2.48 -17.52
N ARG A 14 90.32 2.01 -17.90
CA ARG A 14 90.67 0.58 -17.90
C ARG A 14 90.78 0.00 -16.49
N ARG A 15 91.26 0.79 -15.53
CA ARG A 15 91.37 0.39 -14.12
C ARG A 15 90.01 0.17 -13.47
N GLU A 16 89.09 1.12 -13.62
CA GLU A 16 87.73 0.99 -13.06
C GLU A 16 86.92 -0.16 -13.68
N ILE A 17 87.09 -0.43 -14.98
CA ILE A 17 86.44 -1.58 -15.65
C ILE A 17 87.02 -2.91 -15.16
N ALA A 18 88.32 -2.97 -14.82
CA ALA A 18 88.95 -4.16 -14.26
C ALA A 18 88.47 -4.44 -12.84
N ASP A 19 88.31 -3.41 -12.01
CA ASP A 19 87.80 -3.54 -10.63
C ASP A 19 86.34 -4.01 -10.61
N LEU A 20 85.51 -3.56 -11.56
CA LEU A 20 84.12 -4.03 -11.72
C LEU A 20 84.00 -5.49 -12.16
N ARG A 21 85.02 -6.04 -12.83
CA ARG A 21 85.03 -7.45 -13.26
C ARG A 21 85.45 -8.42 -12.14
N GLN A 22 86.16 -7.95 -11.12
CA GLN A 22 86.63 -8.79 -10.02
C GLN A 22 85.59 -8.98 -8.90
N LEU A 23 84.56 -8.14 -8.82
CA LEU A 23 83.49 -8.26 -7.84
C LEU A 23 82.34 -9.10 -8.40
N ASN A 24 82.27 -10.37 -7.98
CA ASN A 24 81.20 -11.30 -8.29
C ASN A 24 79.81 -10.69 -8.00
N ILE A 25 78.93 -10.78 -9.00
CA ILE A 25 77.62 -10.15 -9.09
C ILE A 25 76.70 -10.64 -7.96
N SER A 26 76.52 -9.81 -6.93
CA SER A 26 75.38 -9.89 -6.02
C SER A 26 74.35 -8.84 -6.42
N ARG A 27 73.08 -9.26 -6.51
CA ARG A 27 71.92 -8.43 -6.87
C ARG A 27 71.66 -7.42 -5.75
N ASP A 28 72.24 -6.23 -5.90
CA ASP A 28 71.70 -4.93 -5.49
C ASP A 28 72.86 -3.92 -5.60
N TYR A 29 72.90 -3.13 -6.69
CA TYR A 29 73.89 -2.05 -6.79
C TYR A 29 73.32 -0.78 -7.44
N ASP A 30 73.64 0.34 -6.78
CA ASP A 30 73.16 1.71 -6.98
C ASP A 30 73.30 2.27 -8.41
N ILE A 31 72.16 2.68 -8.98
CA ILE A 31 72.00 3.38 -10.27
C ILE A 31 72.90 4.63 -10.37
N ASN A 32 73.23 5.25 -9.23
CA ASN A 32 74.03 6.46 -9.17
C ASN A 32 75.49 6.27 -9.62
N LYS A 33 76.08 5.08 -9.45
CA LYS A 33 77.47 4.80 -9.88
C LYS A 33 77.59 4.58 -11.39
N LEU A 34 76.55 4.01 -12.01
CA LEU A 34 76.45 3.85 -13.47
C LEU A 34 76.35 5.21 -14.18
N GLY A 35 75.64 6.16 -13.57
CA GLY A 35 75.57 7.55 -14.06
C GLY A 35 76.93 8.26 -14.07
N THR A 36 77.81 7.96 -13.11
CA THR A 36 79.15 8.57 -13.04
C THR A 36 80.06 8.07 -14.17
N ILE A 37 80.01 6.77 -14.47
CA ILE A 37 80.81 6.13 -15.52
C ILE A 37 80.40 6.62 -16.93
N ILE A 38 79.09 6.79 -17.17
CA ILE A 38 78.58 7.30 -18.44
C ILE A 38 79.05 8.74 -18.67
N ASN A 39 79.05 9.58 -17.63
CA ASN A 39 79.51 10.96 -17.74
C ASN A 39 81.02 11.07 -17.97
N LEU A 40 81.83 10.22 -17.33
CA LEU A 40 83.27 10.14 -17.57
C LEU A 40 83.59 9.72 -19.00
N SER A 41 82.91 8.70 -19.52
CA SER A 41 83.08 8.25 -20.92
C SER A 41 82.72 9.36 -21.93
N ARG A 42 81.64 10.10 -21.68
CA ARG A 42 81.19 11.19 -22.55
C ARG A 42 82.16 12.37 -22.60
N ASN A 43 82.80 12.68 -21.48
CA ASN A 43 83.78 13.76 -21.41
C ASN A 43 85.08 13.39 -22.14
N SER A 44 85.57 12.17 -21.97
CA SER A 44 86.75 11.68 -22.70
C SER A 44 86.53 11.67 -24.23
N LEU A 45 85.32 11.35 -24.69
CA LEU A 45 84.98 11.38 -26.12
C LEU A 45 85.03 12.80 -26.70
N ARG A 46 84.51 13.80 -25.97
CA ARG A 46 84.58 15.21 -26.38
C ARG A 46 86.02 15.72 -26.48
N GLU A 47 86.89 15.32 -25.56
CA GLU A 47 88.31 15.71 -25.61
C GLU A 47 89.02 15.13 -26.84
N THR A 48 88.68 13.89 -27.24
CA THR A 48 89.23 13.29 -28.47
C THR A 48 88.74 13.99 -29.75
N GLU A 49 87.49 14.47 -29.78
CA GLU A 49 86.95 15.22 -30.92
C GLU A 49 87.64 16.58 -31.10
N ILE A 50 87.90 17.30 -30.00
CA ILE A 50 88.63 18.59 -30.04
C ILE A 50 90.05 18.39 -30.56
N TYR A 51 90.73 17.32 -30.14
CA TYR A 51 92.08 17.01 -30.61
C TYR A 51 92.13 16.66 -32.11
N GLN A 52 91.14 15.91 -32.62
CA GLN A 52 91.04 15.63 -34.05
C GLN A 52 90.83 16.91 -34.89
N GLN A 53 90.03 17.86 -34.40
CA GLN A 53 89.84 19.15 -35.09
C GLN A 53 91.13 19.97 -35.15
N GLN A 54 91.94 19.97 -34.09
CA GLN A 54 93.24 20.66 -34.09
C GLN A 54 94.23 20.04 -35.09
N LEU A 55 94.25 18.72 -35.20
CA LEU A 55 95.14 18.02 -36.15
C LEU A 55 94.76 18.33 -37.61
N LEU A 56 93.46 18.38 -37.91
CA LEU A 56 92.94 18.77 -39.23
C LEU A 56 93.34 20.20 -39.60
N GLN A 57 93.29 21.13 -38.65
CA GLN A 57 93.66 22.52 -38.87
C GLN A 57 95.16 22.68 -39.16
N GLN A 58 96.01 21.87 -38.51
CA GLN A 58 97.45 21.84 -38.79
C GLN A 58 97.76 21.25 -40.18
N LEU A 59 97.08 20.19 -40.60
CA LEU A 59 97.23 19.63 -41.95
C LEU A 59 96.86 20.64 -43.04
N GLN A 60 95.80 21.41 -42.83
CA GLN A 60 95.37 22.45 -43.76
C GLN A 60 96.41 23.57 -43.91
N GLN A 61 97.11 23.93 -42.83
CA GLN A 61 98.22 24.90 -42.89
C GLN A 61 99.42 24.35 -43.68
N PHE A 62 99.72 23.06 -43.54
CA PHE A 62 100.79 22.40 -44.32
C PHE A 62 100.47 22.37 -45.83
N GLU A 63 99.22 22.12 -46.21
CA GLU A 63 98.81 22.13 -47.63
C GLU A 63 98.97 23.51 -48.26
N ILE A 64 98.63 24.59 -47.53
CA ILE A 64 98.82 25.97 -47.99
C ILE A 64 100.32 26.26 -48.21
N SER A 65 101.18 25.87 -47.26
CA SER A 65 102.62 26.07 -47.40
C SER A 65 103.23 25.31 -48.58
N LEU A 66 102.75 24.09 -48.87
CA LEU A 66 103.15 23.33 -50.05
C LEU A 66 102.70 23.98 -51.36
N ALA A 67 101.53 24.62 -51.38
CA ALA A 67 101.05 25.36 -52.54
C ALA A 67 101.94 26.57 -52.84
N ASP A 68 102.36 27.31 -51.80
CA ASP A 68 103.25 28.46 -51.93
C ASP A 68 104.63 28.06 -52.48
N ILE A 69 105.21 26.97 -51.98
CA ILE A 69 106.50 26.45 -52.48
C ILE A 69 106.40 26.06 -53.97
N ASN A 70 105.30 25.43 -54.37
CA ASN A 70 105.07 25.07 -55.76
C ASN A 70 104.90 26.30 -56.67
N GLN A 71 104.33 27.39 -56.16
CA GLN A 71 104.22 28.65 -56.90
C GLN A 71 105.58 29.31 -57.10
N ILE A 72 106.45 29.30 -56.08
CA ILE A 72 107.83 29.81 -56.16
C ILE A 72 108.63 29.03 -57.21
N LEU A 73 108.53 27.70 -57.22
CA LEU A 73 109.21 26.86 -58.22
C LEU A 73 108.76 27.16 -59.66
N ARG A 74 107.46 27.41 -59.87
CA ARG A 74 106.93 27.80 -61.18
C ARG A 74 107.42 29.19 -61.62
N ALA A 75 107.55 30.13 -60.69
CA ALA A 75 108.10 31.46 -60.98
C ALA A 75 109.57 31.36 -61.43
N ASN A 76 110.37 30.57 -60.71
CA ASN A 76 111.79 30.35 -61.04
C ASN A 76 111.96 29.66 -62.41
N MET A 77 111.10 28.70 -62.77
CA MET A 77 111.12 28.09 -64.11
C MET A 77 110.78 29.08 -65.23
N LYS A 78 109.82 29.99 -65.01
CA LYS A 78 109.52 31.05 -66.00
C LYS A 78 110.69 32.01 -66.18
N GLN A 79 111.37 32.35 -65.09
CA GLN A 79 112.53 33.23 -65.11
C GLN A 79 113.70 32.59 -65.88
N LYS A 80 113.90 31.27 -65.73
CA LYS A 80 114.87 30.50 -66.52
C LYS A 80 114.57 30.56 -68.02
N VAL A 81 113.32 30.34 -68.43
CA VAL A 81 112.94 30.38 -69.86
C VAL A 81 113.10 31.78 -70.44
N GLN A 82 112.84 32.83 -69.67
CA GLN A 82 113.07 34.22 -70.11
C GLN A 82 114.56 34.53 -70.31
N LEU A 83 115.42 34.07 -69.40
CA LEU A 83 116.87 34.21 -69.51
C LEU A 83 117.42 33.44 -70.73
N GLU A 84 116.91 32.24 -71.00
CA GLU A 84 117.29 31.43 -72.16
C GLU A 84 116.84 32.06 -73.50
N GLN A 85 115.73 32.80 -73.54
CA GLN A 85 115.26 33.50 -74.75
C GLN A 85 116.01 34.82 -75.02
N GLN A 86 116.56 35.48 -73.99
CA GLN A 86 117.35 36.71 -74.17
C GLN A 86 118.79 36.44 -74.63
N GLN A 87 119.34 35.23 -74.43
CA GLN A 87 120.71 34.87 -74.77
C GLN A 87 120.97 34.50 -76.24
N GLN A 88 119.95 34.43 -77.11
CA GLN A 88 120.18 34.17 -78.55
C GLN A 88 120.65 35.38 -79.37
N GLN A 89 120.94 36.52 -78.74
CA GLN A 89 121.60 37.65 -79.41
C GLN A 89 122.71 38.25 -78.52
N GLN A 90 123.95 37.97 -78.92
CA GLN A 90 125.24 38.56 -78.50
C GLN A 90 126.07 37.80 -77.43
N GLU A 91 127.13 37.15 -77.93
CA GLU A 91 128.23 36.54 -77.18
C GLU A 91 129.22 37.60 -76.66
N SER A 92 129.56 37.58 -75.38
CA SER A 92 130.94 37.79 -74.87
C SER A 92 131.06 37.55 -73.36
N ASP A 93 132.15 36.86 -72.99
CA ASP A 93 132.92 36.78 -71.72
C ASP A 93 132.27 36.67 -70.33
N ASN A 94 130.95 36.84 -70.14
CA ASN A 94 130.26 36.51 -68.88
C ASN A 94 129.94 35.00 -68.74
N ASP A 95 130.33 34.19 -69.72
CA ASP A 95 129.90 32.80 -69.89
C ASP A 95 130.54 31.84 -68.87
N ILE A 96 131.67 32.21 -68.25
CA ILE A 96 132.39 31.36 -67.28
C ILE A 96 131.79 31.49 -65.88
N GLU A 97 131.46 32.71 -65.43
CA GLU A 97 130.93 32.92 -64.07
C GLU A 97 129.47 32.43 -63.94
N ILE A 98 128.66 32.60 -64.99
CA ILE A 98 127.29 32.08 -65.04
C ILE A 98 127.31 30.55 -65.08
N ARG A 99 128.20 29.91 -65.86
CA ARG A 99 128.34 28.44 -65.87
C ARG A 99 128.76 27.87 -64.51
N ALA A 100 129.65 28.55 -63.79
CA ALA A 100 130.06 28.11 -62.45
C ALA A 100 128.91 28.19 -61.42
N LYS A 101 128.13 29.28 -61.44
CA LYS A 101 126.91 29.42 -60.60
C LYS A 101 125.82 28.43 -61.00
N LEU A 102 125.65 28.14 -62.30
CA LEU A 102 124.71 27.12 -62.80
C LEU A 102 125.14 25.71 -62.41
N MET A 103 126.44 25.41 -62.37
CA MET A 103 126.95 24.11 -61.93
C MET A 103 126.72 23.89 -60.43
N THR A 104 126.94 24.92 -59.60
CA THR A 104 126.67 24.86 -58.16
C THR A 104 125.17 24.74 -57.86
N LEU A 105 124.32 25.53 -58.53
CA LEU A 105 122.87 25.40 -58.39
C LEU A 105 122.34 24.06 -58.91
N ASN A 106 122.90 23.51 -59.99
CA ASN A 106 122.55 22.17 -60.46
C ASN A 106 123.02 21.08 -59.50
N ALA A 107 124.18 21.24 -58.84
CA ALA A 107 124.67 20.31 -57.83
C ALA A 107 123.76 20.32 -56.59
N GLU A 108 123.41 21.49 -56.06
CA GLU A 108 122.48 21.64 -54.94
C GLU A 108 121.06 21.13 -55.30
N ALA A 109 120.58 21.39 -56.52
CA ALA A 109 119.31 20.85 -57.00
C ALA A 109 119.33 19.32 -57.17
N LEU A 110 120.49 18.74 -57.52
CA LEU A 110 120.69 17.29 -57.60
C LEU A 110 120.72 16.65 -56.21
N GLU A 111 121.37 17.27 -55.23
CA GLU A 111 121.35 16.81 -53.84
C GLU A 111 119.93 16.89 -53.25
N CYS A 112 119.21 18.00 -53.50
CA CYS A 112 117.81 18.13 -53.06
C CYS A 112 116.91 17.10 -53.73
N ARG A 113 117.13 16.77 -55.02
CA ARG A 113 116.43 15.69 -55.71
C ARG A 113 116.78 14.32 -55.14
N ALA A 114 118.05 14.06 -54.84
CA ALA A 114 118.48 12.80 -54.25
C ALA A 114 117.85 12.60 -52.86
N ALA A 115 117.86 13.63 -52.01
CA ALA A 115 117.22 13.61 -50.70
C ALA A 115 115.69 13.45 -50.80
N ALA A 116 115.04 14.14 -51.76
CA ALA A 116 113.61 14.01 -51.99
C ALA A 116 113.22 12.60 -52.50
N VAL A 117 114.03 11.99 -53.37
CA VAL A 117 113.82 10.61 -53.84
C VAL A 117 113.99 9.62 -52.70
N GLN A 118 115.00 9.83 -51.84
CA GLN A 118 115.24 8.95 -50.69
C GLN A 118 114.09 9.04 -49.67
N LEU A 119 113.63 10.24 -49.34
CA LEU A 119 112.45 10.47 -48.50
C LEU A 119 111.17 9.90 -49.14
N GLN A 120 111.01 9.99 -50.46
CA GLN A 120 109.86 9.40 -51.16
C GLN A 120 109.89 7.87 -51.12
N GLN A 121 111.08 7.27 -51.19
CA GLN A 121 111.28 5.83 -51.07
C GLN A 121 110.95 5.36 -49.63
N GLU A 122 111.42 6.08 -48.62
CA GLU A 122 111.14 5.79 -47.21
C GLU A 122 109.65 5.99 -46.88
N ALA A 123 109.02 7.04 -47.39
CA ALA A 123 107.59 7.29 -47.23
C ALA A 123 106.74 6.19 -47.89
N LYS A 124 107.12 5.71 -49.09
CA LYS A 124 106.46 4.57 -49.74
C LYS A 124 106.58 3.29 -48.90
N MET A 125 107.77 3.02 -48.35
CA MET A 125 107.99 1.85 -47.50
C MET A 125 107.20 1.94 -46.18
N ALA A 126 107.08 3.14 -45.59
CA ALA A 126 106.28 3.37 -44.40
C ALA A 126 104.78 3.20 -44.69
N LEU A 127 104.29 3.68 -45.84
CA LEU A 127 102.90 3.50 -46.29
C LEU A 127 102.55 2.03 -46.53
N ILE A 128 103.45 1.25 -47.15
CA ILE A 128 103.24 -0.19 -47.35
C ILE A 128 103.14 -0.91 -46.00
N LYS A 129 104.03 -0.60 -45.05
CA LYS A 129 103.97 -1.18 -43.70
C LYS A 129 102.72 -0.76 -42.93
N ALA A 130 102.29 0.50 -43.04
CA ALA A 130 101.06 0.97 -42.41
C ALA A 130 99.82 0.25 -43.00
N ALA A 131 99.76 0.08 -44.32
CA ALA A 131 98.68 -0.64 -44.99
C ALA A 131 98.65 -2.14 -44.61
N GLU A 132 99.82 -2.78 -44.42
CA GLU A 132 99.88 -4.16 -43.94
C GLU A 132 99.41 -4.31 -42.49
N ILE A 133 99.74 -3.35 -41.62
CA ILE A 133 99.27 -3.34 -40.22
C ILE A 133 97.76 -3.09 -40.15
N GLU A 134 97.24 -2.15 -40.94
CA GLU A 134 95.81 -1.87 -41.03
C GLU A 134 95.03 -3.06 -41.57
N LYS A 135 95.55 -3.75 -42.59
CA LYS A 135 94.94 -4.97 -43.12
C LYS A 135 94.90 -6.07 -42.05
N ARG A 136 95.99 -6.29 -41.30
CA ARG A 136 95.99 -7.28 -40.21
C ARG A 136 95.01 -6.93 -39.08
N ALA A 137 94.94 -5.66 -38.69
CA ALA A 137 93.98 -5.21 -37.67
C ALA A 137 92.52 -5.38 -38.12
N ASN A 138 92.23 -5.10 -39.40
CA ASN A 138 90.90 -5.30 -39.98
C ASN A 138 90.54 -6.78 -40.10
N ASP A 139 91.50 -7.64 -40.47
CA ASP A 139 91.29 -9.09 -40.56
C ASP A 139 91.03 -9.69 -39.15
N GLU A 140 91.75 -9.22 -38.12
CA GLU A 140 91.52 -9.63 -36.71
C GLU A 140 90.16 -9.15 -36.17
N LEU A 141 89.76 -7.91 -36.46
CA LEU A 141 88.43 -7.38 -36.11
C LEU A 141 87.29 -8.14 -36.82
N ALA A 142 87.49 -8.50 -38.08
CA ALA A 142 86.51 -9.29 -38.84
C ALA A 142 86.35 -10.71 -38.27
N GLN A 143 87.45 -11.34 -37.82
CA GLN A 143 87.41 -12.63 -37.16
C GLN A 143 86.67 -12.56 -35.81
N GLN A 144 86.94 -11.55 -34.99
CA GLN A 144 86.24 -11.35 -33.71
C GLN A 144 84.75 -11.07 -33.91
N ALA A 145 84.39 -10.28 -34.93
CA ALA A 145 82.99 -10.02 -35.25
C ALA A 145 82.26 -11.30 -35.73
N HIS A 146 82.92 -12.15 -36.51
CA HIS A 146 82.36 -13.42 -36.93
C HIS A 146 82.15 -14.39 -35.76
N GLU A 147 83.11 -14.46 -34.82
CA GLU A 147 83.00 -15.30 -33.63
C GLU A 147 81.89 -14.81 -32.68
N MET A 148 81.76 -13.50 -32.48
CA MET A 148 80.65 -12.93 -31.69
C MET A 148 79.29 -13.21 -32.33
N LYS A 149 79.19 -13.15 -33.67
CA LYS A 149 77.95 -13.43 -34.40
C LYS A 149 77.53 -14.90 -34.29
N LEU A 150 78.48 -15.82 -34.32
CA LEU A 150 78.23 -17.26 -34.07
C LEU A 150 77.71 -17.50 -32.65
N LYS A 151 78.39 -16.93 -31.63
CA LYS A 151 77.96 -17.04 -30.23
C LYS A 151 76.57 -16.44 -29.99
N GLN A 152 76.25 -15.34 -30.67
CA GLN A 152 74.94 -14.71 -30.55
C GLN A 152 73.83 -15.54 -31.20
N GLN A 153 74.09 -16.18 -32.34
CA GLN A 153 73.16 -17.12 -32.98
C GLN A 153 72.92 -18.38 -32.13
N GLU A 154 73.95 -18.86 -31.42
CA GLU A 154 73.84 -20.00 -30.51
C GLU A 154 72.95 -19.66 -29.30
N ILE A 155 73.15 -18.49 -28.68
CA ILE A 155 72.30 -18.00 -27.58
C ILE A 155 70.84 -17.79 -28.03
N GLU A 156 70.63 -17.30 -29.26
CA GLU A 156 69.28 -17.13 -29.81
C GLU A 156 68.59 -18.47 -30.07
N ARG A 157 69.33 -19.48 -30.55
CA ARG A 157 68.80 -20.84 -30.69
C ARG A 157 68.42 -21.46 -29.36
N ASP A 158 69.25 -21.30 -28.33
CA ASP A 158 68.96 -21.83 -26.99
C ASP A 158 67.73 -21.16 -26.38
N ARG A 159 67.60 -19.83 -26.54
CA ARG A 159 66.41 -19.10 -26.09
C ARG A 159 65.14 -19.50 -26.84
N ALA A 160 65.22 -19.74 -28.15
CA ALA A 160 64.09 -20.21 -28.94
C ALA A 160 63.64 -21.62 -28.50
N ALA A 161 64.59 -22.53 -28.28
CA ALA A 161 64.30 -23.87 -27.79
C ALA A 161 63.70 -23.88 -26.37
N GLU A 162 64.17 -23.00 -25.48
CA GLU A 162 63.61 -22.81 -24.14
C GLU A 162 62.16 -22.28 -24.20
N LEU A 163 61.88 -21.34 -25.11
CA LEU A 163 60.55 -20.77 -25.30
C LEU A 163 59.57 -21.81 -25.85
N GLU A 164 59.99 -22.62 -26.82
CA GLU A 164 59.18 -23.71 -27.37
C GLU A 164 58.83 -24.76 -26.31
N ARG A 165 59.77 -25.13 -25.44
CA ARG A 165 59.47 -26.04 -24.31
C ARG A 165 58.44 -25.45 -23.35
N ARG A 166 58.50 -24.13 -23.08
CA ARG A 166 57.52 -23.46 -22.22
C ARG A 166 56.12 -23.41 -22.84
N VAL A 167 56.03 -23.14 -24.14
CA VAL A 167 54.75 -23.17 -24.86
C VAL A 167 54.15 -24.58 -24.85
N GLN A 168 54.96 -25.62 -25.10
CA GLN A 168 54.49 -27.01 -25.04
C GLN A 168 53.99 -27.41 -23.65
N LEU A 169 54.70 -27.02 -22.58
CA LEU A 169 54.27 -27.27 -21.19
C LEU A 169 52.97 -26.52 -20.85
N GLU A 170 52.79 -25.30 -21.33
CA GLU A 170 51.55 -24.54 -21.13
C GLU A 170 50.38 -25.13 -21.93
N GLU A 171 50.59 -25.55 -23.17
CA GLU A 171 49.59 -26.23 -23.99
C GLU A 171 49.16 -27.57 -23.36
N GLU A 172 50.11 -28.35 -22.84
CA GLU A 172 49.82 -29.61 -22.14
C GLU A 172 49.03 -29.37 -20.85
N ARG A 173 49.36 -28.31 -20.09
CA ARG A 173 48.62 -27.91 -18.89
C ARG A 173 47.22 -27.39 -19.22
N GLN A 174 47.05 -26.69 -20.35
CA GLN A 174 45.74 -26.25 -20.84
C GLN A 174 44.88 -27.44 -21.27
N ARG A 175 45.44 -28.41 -22.00
CA ARG A 175 44.75 -29.65 -22.36
C ARG A 175 44.34 -30.47 -21.14
N LEU A 176 45.20 -30.58 -20.13
CA LEU A 176 44.88 -31.28 -18.89
C LEU A 176 43.74 -30.60 -18.12
N ASN A 177 43.75 -29.26 -18.06
CA ASN A 177 42.68 -28.47 -17.45
C ASN A 177 41.36 -28.56 -18.23
N GLU A 178 41.40 -28.54 -19.57
CA GLU A 178 40.21 -28.74 -20.40
C GLU A 178 39.63 -30.14 -20.22
N LEU A 179 40.47 -31.17 -20.17
CA LEU A 179 40.05 -32.55 -19.91
C LEU A 179 39.41 -32.69 -18.53
N GLN A 180 40.01 -32.10 -17.49
CA GLN A 180 39.42 -32.08 -16.15
C GLN A 180 38.09 -31.32 -16.09
N LEU A 181 37.98 -30.19 -16.80
CA LEU A 181 36.75 -29.42 -16.87
C LEU A 181 35.65 -30.19 -17.61
N GLN A 182 36.02 -30.94 -18.65
CA GLN A 182 35.10 -31.79 -19.39
C GLN A 182 34.62 -32.98 -18.55
N GLN A 183 35.51 -33.64 -17.80
CA GLN A 183 35.15 -34.69 -16.84
C GLN A 183 34.24 -34.16 -15.72
N GLN A 184 34.50 -32.96 -15.19
CA GLN A 184 33.61 -32.33 -14.20
C GLN A 184 32.24 -32.00 -14.79
N ARG A 185 32.18 -31.51 -16.04
CA ARG A 185 30.90 -31.25 -16.72
C ARG A 185 30.12 -32.54 -16.95
N GLU A 186 30.79 -33.62 -17.35
CA GLU A 186 30.17 -34.93 -17.50
C GLU A 186 29.70 -35.51 -16.17
N GLN A 187 30.47 -35.36 -15.08
CA GLN A 187 30.04 -35.75 -13.74
C GLN A 187 28.84 -34.94 -13.27
N GLN A 188 28.85 -33.61 -13.43
CA GLN A 188 27.70 -32.76 -13.08
C GLN A 188 26.49 -33.07 -13.94
N GLN A 189 26.66 -33.38 -15.23
CA GLN A 189 25.58 -33.84 -16.09
C GLN A 189 25.05 -35.20 -15.64
N LYS A 190 25.91 -36.15 -15.27
CA LYS A 190 25.50 -37.45 -14.72
C LYS A 190 24.78 -37.32 -13.38
N GLU A 191 25.24 -36.45 -12.49
CA GLU A 191 24.59 -36.16 -11.21
C GLU A 191 23.25 -35.45 -11.38
N ARG A 192 23.17 -34.47 -12.29
CA ARG A 192 21.90 -33.84 -12.66
C ARG A 192 20.94 -34.84 -13.29
N LEU A 193 21.42 -35.67 -14.22
CA LEU A 193 20.62 -36.74 -14.79
C LEU A 193 20.15 -37.71 -13.70
N LEU A 194 21.01 -38.14 -12.77
CA LEU A 194 20.62 -38.99 -11.64
C LEU A 194 19.62 -38.31 -10.69
N ALA A 195 19.77 -37.02 -10.41
CA ALA A 195 18.85 -36.28 -9.56
C ALA A 195 17.49 -36.08 -10.24
N THR A 196 17.49 -35.73 -11.53
CA THR A 196 16.29 -35.67 -12.36
C THR A 196 15.65 -37.05 -12.45
N THR A 197 16.41 -38.12 -12.71
CA THR A 197 15.92 -39.50 -12.74
C THR A 197 15.37 -39.95 -11.39
N LYS A 198 15.97 -39.59 -10.25
CA LYS A 198 15.42 -39.90 -8.91
C LYS A 198 14.12 -39.14 -8.62
N THR A 199 14.05 -37.87 -8.99
CA THR A 199 12.85 -37.03 -8.83
C THR A 199 11.73 -37.51 -9.75
N GLN A 200 12.07 -37.87 -10.98
CA GLN A 200 11.15 -38.43 -11.97
C GLN A 200 10.69 -39.84 -11.58
N GLN A 201 11.58 -40.71 -11.08
CA GLN A 201 11.23 -42.03 -10.53
C GLN A 201 10.32 -41.93 -9.29
N GLN A 202 10.51 -40.93 -8.41
CA GLN A 202 9.57 -40.68 -7.30
C GLN A 202 8.22 -40.15 -7.81
N GLN A 203 8.22 -39.26 -8.80
CA GLN A 203 6.99 -38.74 -9.41
C GLN A 203 6.22 -39.83 -10.18
N ASP A 204 6.92 -40.71 -10.89
CA ASP A 204 6.37 -41.88 -11.59
C ASP A 204 5.84 -42.92 -10.57
N ALA A 205 6.51 -43.07 -9.42
CA ALA A 205 6.02 -43.92 -8.33
C ALA A 205 4.70 -43.40 -7.75
N TYR A 206 4.50 -42.08 -7.63
CA TYR A 206 3.23 -41.49 -7.16
C TYR A 206 2.14 -41.43 -8.23
N ALA A 207 2.51 -41.38 -9.52
CA ALA A 207 1.55 -41.51 -10.62
C ALA A 207 0.95 -42.93 -10.68
N SER A 208 1.64 -43.94 -10.16
CA SER A 208 1.13 -45.33 -10.07
C SER A 208 0.17 -45.58 -8.90
N TRP A 209 -0.03 -44.60 -8.01
CA TRP A 209 -0.93 -44.71 -6.87
C TRP A 209 -2.39 -44.61 -7.31
N LYS A 210 -3.29 -45.34 -6.63
CA LYS A 210 -4.71 -45.36 -7.01
C LYS A 210 -5.41 -44.08 -6.60
N GLU A 211 -6.26 -43.59 -7.48
CA GLU A 211 -7.06 -42.38 -7.28
C GLU A 211 -8.34 -42.69 -6.50
N ARG A 212 -8.68 -41.82 -5.56
CA ARG A 212 -9.94 -41.83 -4.82
C ARG A 212 -10.53 -40.43 -4.83
N ASP A 213 -11.75 -40.33 -5.32
CA ASP A 213 -12.47 -39.06 -5.41
C ASP A 213 -13.25 -38.81 -4.11
N PHE A 214 -13.14 -37.59 -3.58
CA PHE A 214 -14.00 -37.11 -2.50
C PHE A 214 -15.08 -36.20 -3.10
N MET A 215 -16.30 -36.71 -3.14
CA MET A 215 -17.46 -36.05 -3.73
C MET A 215 -18.29 -35.35 -2.64
N ASN A 216 -18.90 -34.22 -2.99
CA ASN A 216 -20.06 -33.68 -2.26
C ASN A 216 -21.31 -33.88 -3.15
N ASN A 217 -22.49 -33.43 -2.74
CA ASN A 217 -23.75 -33.53 -3.49
C ASN A 217 -23.70 -33.00 -4.95
N ASP A 218 -22.64 -32.30 -5.33
CA ASP A 218 -22.37 -31.85 -6.69
C ASP A 218 -21.74 -32.96 -7.56
N GLN A 219 -22.00 -32.95 -8.87
CA GLN A 219 -21.46 -33.93 -9.83
C GLN A 219 -19.92 -33.86 -10.04
N TYR A 220 -19.17 -33.17 -9.18
CA TYR A 220 -17.72 -32.96 -9.29
C TYR A 220 -16.97 -33.22 -7.97
N PRO A 221 -15.72 -33.71 -8.03
CA PRO A 221 -14.92 -33.93 -6.83
C PRO A 221 -14.50 -32.60 -6.21
N GLN A 222 -14.57 -32.55 -4.88
CA GLN A 222 -14.06 -31.44 -4.07
C GLN A 222 -12.56 -31.59 -3.81
N CYS A 223 -12.05 -32.82 -3.77
CA CYS A 223 -10.62 -33.13 -3.81
C CYS A 223 -10.40 -34.57 -4.30
N ILE A 224 -9.21 -34.88 -4.79
CA ILE A 224 -8.81 -36.22 -5.23
C ILE A 224 -7.59 -36.64 -4.44
N PHE A 225 -7.57 -37.88 -3.96
CA PHE A 225 -6.44 -38.46 -3.25
C PHE A 225 -5.76 -39.50 -4.12
N ARG A 226 -4.43 -39.44 -4.26
CA ARG A 226 -3.65 -40.61 -4.67
C ARG A 226 -3.11 -41.31 -3.44
N LEU A 227 -3.45 -42.59 -3.33
CA LEU A 227 -3.16 -43.42 -2.17
C LEU A 227 -2.15 -44.51 -2.52
N PRO A 228 -1.13 -44.73 -1.66
CA PRO A 228 -0.30 -45.90 -1.82
C PRO A 228 -1.18 -47.17 -1.71
N PRO A 229 -0.80 -48.27 -2.37
CA PRO A 229 -1.62 -49.50 -2.40
C PRO A 229 -2.03 -50.00 -1.01
N ASN A 230 -1.20 -49.75 0.01
CA ASN A 230 -1.41 -50.21 1.38
C ASN A 230 -2.39 -49.31 2.18
N ALA A 231 -2.74 -48.12 1.68
CA ALA A 231 -3.60 -47.14 2.36
C ALA A 231 -5.05 -47.12 1.84
N LEU A 232 -5.38 -47.99 0.87
CA LEU A 232 -6.71 -48.06 0.25
C LEU A 232 -7.84 -48.48 1.21
N SER A 233 -7.55 -49.06 2.36
CA SER A 233 -8.56 -49.45 3.35
C SER A 233 -8.76 -48.40 4.46
N ILE A 234 -7.93 -47.36 4.51
CA ILE A 234 -7.96 -46.36 5.60
C ILE A 234 -8.95 -45.24 5.22
N PRO A 235 -9.89 -44.88 6.11
CA PRO A 235 -10.77 -43.72 5.91
C PRO A 235 -9.95 -42.43 5.97
N ILE A 236 -10.26 -41.51 5.06
CA ILE A 236 -9.68 -40.16 5.01
C ILE A 236 -10.85 -39.22 5.21
N ASP A 237 -10.80 -38.46 6.30
CA ASP A 237 -11.83 -37.46 6.59
C ASP A 237 -11.37 -36.10 6.08
N VAL A 238 -12.28 -35.37 5.46
CA VAL A 238 -12.04 -34.03 4.92
C VAL A 238 -13.08 -33.10 5.49
N THR A 239 -12.63 -31.99 6.08
CA THR A 239 -13.51 -30.90 6.52
C THR A 239 -13.18 -29.64 5.74
N PHE A 240 -14.20 -28.91 5.30
CA PHE A 240 -14.00 -27.65 4.59
C PHE A 240 -14.06 -26.50 5.59
N LEU A 241 -13.05 -25.64 5.54
CA LEU A 241 -12.94 -24.50 6.46
C LEU A 241 -13.60 -23.28 5.83
N LYS A 242 -14.15 -22.40 6.67
CA LYS A 242 -14.61 -21.09 6.20
C LYS A 242 -13.41 -20.21 5.88
N VAL A 243 -13.57 -19.28 4.95
CA VAL A 243 -12.48 -18.34 4.60
C VAL A 243 -12.03 -17.53 5.83
N SER A 244 -12.94 -17.18 6.74
CA SER A 244 -12.60 -16.52 8.02
C SER A 244 -11.73 -17.35 8.96
N GLU A 245 -11.73 -18.67 8.83
CA GLU A 245 -10.91 -19.58 9.67
C GLU A 245 -9.47 -19.70 9.13
N THR A 246 -9.18 -19.07 7.98
CA THR A 246 -7.86 -19.05 7.32
C THR A 246 -7.07 -17.78 7.60
N GLU A 247 -7.07 -17.33 8.86
CA GLU A 247 -6.30 -16.17 9.29
C GLU A 247 -4.82 -16.31 8.90
N ASN A 248 -4.23 -15.21 8.40
CA ASN A 248 -2.83 -15.14 7.97
C ASN A 248 -2.42 -16.15 6.88
N LEU A 249 -3.38 -16.70 6.12
CA LEU A 249 -3.08 -17.58 4.97
C LEU A 249 -2.40 -16.83 3.83
N LEU A 250 -2.91 -15.63 3.53
CA LEU A 250 -2.54 -14.85 2.36
C LEU A 250 -1.46 -13.82 2.72
N ASP A 251 -0.40 -13.80 1.92
CA ASP A 251 0.57 -12.72 1.91
C ASP A 251 0.08 -11.58 0.99
N ASN A 252 0.76 -10.42 1.03
CA ASN A 252 0.50 -9.35 0.07
C ASN A 252 0.58 -9.88 -1.37
N GLN A 253 -0.36 -9.47 -2.22
CA GLN A 253 -0.49 -9.90 -3.62
C GLN A 253 -0.94 -11.35 -3.85
N GLU A 254 -1.26 -12.11 -2.81
CA GLU A 254 -1.82 -13.46 -2.97
C GLU A 254 -3.36 -13.46 -3.07
N GLU A 255 -3.92 -14.45 -3.76
CA GLU A 255 -5.37 -14.66 -3.90
C GLU A 255 -5.73 -16.11 -3.54
N LEU A 256 -6.71 -16.33 -2.65
CA LEU A 256 -7.21 -17.68 -2.38
C LEU A 256 -8.16 -18.11 -3.51
N ILE A 257 -7.87 -19.25 -4.15
CA ILE A 257 -8.55 -19.72 -5.37
C ILE A 257 -9.17 -21.12 -5.23
N SER A 258 -9.11 -21.73 -4.05
CA SER A 258 -9.83 -22.96 -3.72
C SER A 258 -10.58 -22.81 -2.40
N THR A 259 -11.56 -23.69 -2.16
CA THR A 259 -12.12 -23.84 -0.82
C THR A 259 -11.03 -24.40 0.10
N PRO A 260 -10.70 -23.74 1.22
CA PRO A 260 -9.76 -24.29 2.19
C PRO A 260 -10.33 -25.57 2.82
N LEU A 261 -9.47 -26.52 3.09
CA LEU A 261 -9.86 -27.80 3.68
C LEU A 261 -8.86 -28.27 4.70
N GLU A 262 -9.27 -29.18 5.56
CA GLU A 262 -8.41 -29.94 6.46
C GLU A 262 -8.59 -31.42 6.17
N ALA A 263 -7.47 -32.05 5.82
CA ALA A 263 -7.41 -33.47 5.51
C ALA A 263 -6.82 -34.23 6.71
N TYR A 264 -7.59 -35.14 7.27
CA TYR A 264 -7.20 -35.99 8.40
C TYR A 264 -6.72 -37.34 7.89
N GLN A 265 -5.45 -37.63 8.14
CA GLN A 265 -4.79 -38.84 7.67
C GLN A 265 -3.63 -39.30 8.56
N GLN A 266 -3.34 -40.61 8.53
CA GLN A 266 -2.30 -41.27 9.33
C GLN A 266 -1.04 -41.67 8.56
N GLN A 267 -1.06 -41.62 7.22
CA GLN A 267 0.05 -42.05 6.36
C GLN A 267 0.50 -40.92 5.43
N ALA A 268 1.31 -41.21 4.41
CA ALA A 268 1.65 -40.23 3.38
C ALA A 268 0.72 -40.41 2.17
N ILE A 269 0.03 -39.34 1.78
CA ILE A 269 -0.88 -39.31 0.62
C ILE A 269 -0.51 -38.16 -0.30
N VAL A 270 -1.00 -38.20 -1.53
CA VAL A 270 -1.00 -37.02 -2.41
C VAL A 270 -2.42 -36.51 -2.48
N ILE A 271 -2.62 -35.23 -2.18
CA ILE A 271 -3.91 -34.55 -2.35
C ILE A 271 -3.85 -33.68 -3.60
N ALA A 272 -4.90 -33.74 -4.40
CA ALA A 272 -5.14 -32.85 -5.53
C ALA A 272 -6.37 -31.99 -5.22
N ILE A 273 -6.17 -30.68 -5.15
CA ILE A 273 -7.23 -29.71 -4.80
C ILE A 273 -7.63 -28.95 -6.07
N PRO A 274 -8.91 -28.96 -6.45
CA PRO A 274 -9.40 -28.17 -7.57
C PRO A 274 -9.35 -26.68 -7.23
N TYR A 275 -9.07 -25.85 -8.22
CA TYR A 275 -9.01 -24.41 -8.06
C TYR A 275 -9.72 -23.69 -9.20
N ILE A 276 -10.01 -22.42 -8.98
CA ILE A 276 -10.65 -21.55 -9.97
C ILE A 276 -9.61 -21.15 -11.01
N ILE A 277 -9.84 -21.57 -12.25
CA ILE A 277 -8.91 -21.35 -13.35
C ILE A 277 -8.94 -19.87 -13.77
N LYS A 278 -7.81 -19.19 -13.60
CA LYS A 278 -7.58 -17.85 -14.15
C LYS A 278 -6.38 -17.89 -15.08
N ARG A 279 -6.56 -17.38 -16.30
CA ARG A 279 -5.45 -17.23 -17.25
C ARG A 279 -4.58 -16.06 -16.79
N SER A 280 -3.50 -16.36 -16.10
CA SER A 280 -2.44 -15.40 -15.78
C SER A 280 -1.08 -16.01 -16.10
N THR A 281 -0.27 -15.29 -16.86
CA THR A 281 1.08 -15.73 -17.24
C THR A 281 2.12 -15.40 -16.16
N HIS A 282 1.83 -14.45 -15.27
CA HIS A 282 2.75 -13.94 -14.24
C HIS A 282 2.46 -14.50 -12.83
N ARG A 283 1.39 -15.29 -12.68
CA ARG A 283 1.04 -15.98 -11.43
C ARG A 283 1.26 -17.48 -11.53
N GLU A 284 1.49 -18.10 -10.39
CA GLU A 284 1.53 -19.54 -10.19
C GLU A 284 0.58 -19.94 -9.06
N ASN A 285 0.10 -21.18 -9.11
CA ASN A 285 -0.82 -21.72 -8.10
C ASN A 285 -0.04 -22.69 -7.21
N VAL A 286 -0.08 -22.46 -5.90
CA VAL A 286 0.64 -23.24 -4.91
C VAL A 286 -0.28 -23.64 -3.78
N ILE A 287 0.02 -24.78 -3.14
CA ILE A 287 -0.67 -25.18 -1.92
C ILE A 287 0.10 -24.61 -0.73
N LYS A 288 -0.63 -23.96 0.17
CA LYS A 288 -0.14 -23.60 1.50
C LYS A 288 -0.70 -24.58 2.52
N ILE A 289 0.14 -24.98 3.48
CA ILE A 289 -0.23 -25.83 4.61
C ILE A 289 -0.06 -25.07 5.92
N ARG A 290 -1.03 -25.23 6.82
CA ARG A 290 -0.96 -24.70 8.19
C ARG A 290 -0.07 -25.59 9.05
N GLN A 291 1.00 -25.02 9.61
CA GLN A 291 1.86 -25.68 10.58
C GLN A 291 1.22 -25.68 11.98
N SER A 292 1.78 -26.47 12.91
CA SER A 292 1.35 -26.54 14.31
C SER A 292 1.46 -25.21 15.08
N ASN A 293 2.34 -24.31 14.64
CA ASN A 293 2.47 -22.95 15.18
C ASN A 293 1.41 -21.97 14.63
N GLY A 294 0.50 -22.44 13.76
CA GLY A 294 -0.53 -21.64 13.13
C GLY A 294 -0.11 -20.88 11.86
N ILE A 295 1.17 -20.95 11.47
CA ILE A 295 1.71 -20.26 10.28
C ILE A 295 1.46 -21.09 9.02
N TRP A 296 1.08 -20.42 7.94
CA TRP A 296 0.93 -21.05 6.63
C TRP A 296 2.23 -21.02 5.84
N ILE A 297 2.65 -22.17 5.33
CA ILE A 297 3.85 -22.30 4.48
C ILE A 297 3.50 -22.86 3.11
N SER A 298 4.16 -22.35 2.07
CA SER A 298 4.05 -22.95 0.73
C SER A 298 4.90 -24.22 0.65
N ILE A 299 4.37 -25.23 -0.03
CA ILE A 299 5.07 -26.48 -0.32
C ILE A 299 5.24 -26.68 -1.81
N ASP A 300 6.09 -27.65 -2.20
CA ASP A 300 6.26 -28.01 -3.60
C ASP A 300 4.97 -28.62 -4.15
N THR A 301 4.52 -28.04 -5.27
CA THR A 301 3.26 -28.41 -5.89
C THR A 301 3.39 -28.69 -7.37
N LYS A 302 2.46 -29.50 -7.90
CA LYS A 302 2.39 -29.84 -9.31
C LYS A 302 0.98 -29.58 -9.83
N GLU A 303 0.84 -28.83 -10.93
CA GLU A 303 -0.45 -28.74 -11.61
C GLU A 303 -0.74 -30.06 -12.35
N SER A 304 -1.97 -30.55 -12.20
CA SER A 304 -2.42 -31.79 -12.83
C SER A 304 -3.81 -31.66 -13.45
N VAL A 305 -4.08 -32.57 -14.38
CA VAL A 305 -5.37 -32.73 -15.05
C VAL A 305 -5.72 -34.20 -14.95
N PHE A 306 -6.92 -34.50 -14.48
CA PHE A 306 -7.44 -35.85 -14.41
C PHE A 306 -8.35 -36.10 -15.61
N ASP A 307 -8.23 -37.27 -16.24
CA ASP A 307 -8.99 -37.59 -17.45
C ASP A 307 -10.51 -37.60 -17.23
N ALA A 308 -10.94 -37.96 -16.02
CA ALA A 308 -12.34 -37.88 -15.62
C ALA A 308 -12.87 -36.44 -15.52
N TYR A 309 -11.98 -35.44 -15.34
CA TYR A 309 -12.32 -34.06 -15.00
C TYR A 309 -11.54 -33.04 -15.84
N LYS A 310 -11.50 -33.20 -17.17
CA LYS A 310 -10.70 -32.37 -18.09
C LYS A 310 -11.02 -30.86 -18.05
N GLU A 311 -12.22 -30.52 -17.60
CA GLU A 311 -12.69 -29.13 -17.48
C GLU A 311 -12.16 -28.43 -16.22
N LYS A 312 -11.69 -29.19 -15.23
CA LYS A 312 -11.08 -28.66 -14.00
C LYS A 312 -9.57 -28.84 -14.01
N ARG A 313 -8.90 -27.97 -13.26
CA ARG A 313 -7.46 -28.06 -12.98
C ARG A 313 -7.28 -28.28 -11.50
N PHE A 314 -6.26 -29.05 -11.17
CA PHE A 314 -5.92 -29.40 -9.80
C PHE A 314 -4.48 -29.03 -9.51
N VAL A 315 -4.21 -28.67 -8.26
CA VAL A 315 -2.85 -28.58 -7.75
C VAL A 315 -2.64 -29.75 -6.80
N GLU A 316 -1.58 -30.50 -7.06
CA GLU A 316 -1.17 -31.66 -6.29
C GLU A 316 -0.06 -31.32 -5.32
N CYS A 317 -0.14 -31.90 -4.12
CA CYS A 317 0.96 -31.90 -3.17
C CYS A 317 0.98 -33.17 -2.33
N LYS A 318 2.15 -33.51 -1.79
CA LYS A 318 2.31 -34.65 -0.87
C LYS A 318 2.07 -34.20 0.56
N LEU A 319 1.16 -34.88 1.24
CA LEU A 319 0.91 -34.72 2.67
C LEU A 319 1.50 -35.91 3.43
N ASN A 320 2.39 -35.66 4.38
CA ASN A 320 2.96 -36.71 5.23
C ASN A 320 2.17 -36.92 6.54
N GLN A 321 1.30 -35.97 6.88
CA GLN A 321 0.47 -35.98 8.08
C GLN A 321 -0.82 -35.20 7.83
N SER A 322 -1.72 -35.17 8.82
CA SER A 322 -2.93 -34.34 8.77
C SER A 322 -2.58 -32.86 8.69
N ALA A 323 -3.27 -32.11 7.83
CA ALA A 323 -2.94 -30.72 7.55
C ALA A 323 -4.12 -29.93 6.98
N SER A 324 -4.25 -28.67 7.41
CA SER A 324 -5.09 -27.69 6.72
C SER A 324 -4.37 -27.20 5.47
N CYS A 325 -5.04 -27.27 4.33
CA CYS A 325 -4.50 -26.99 3.01
C CYS A 325 -5.40 -26.01 2.26
N ALA A 326 -4.78 -25.10 1.50
CA ALA A 326 -5.50 -24.21 0.59
C ALA A 326 -4.65 -23.90 -0.64
N VAL A 327 -5.29 -23.78 -1.82
CA VAL A 327 -4.62 -23.36 -3.05
C VAL A 327 -4.68 -21.84 -3.16
N VAL A 328 -3.50 -21.24 -3.29
CA VAL A 328 -3.31 -19.80 -3.39
C VAL A 328 -2.63 -19.47 -4.71
N SER A 329 -3.14 -18.44 -5.39
CA SER A 329 -2.49 -17.84 -6.56
C SER A 329 -1.56 -16.73 -6.12
N ARG A 330 -0.28 -16.85 -6.42
CA ARG A 330 0.75 -15.85 -6.07
C ARG A 330 1.57 -15.44 -7.29
N LEU A 331 2.36 -14.38 -7.18
CA LEU A 331 3.32 -14.01 -8.22
C LEU A 331 4.35 -15.12 -8.42
N LYS A 332 4.68 -15.42 -9.68
CA LYS A 332 5.71 -16.40 -10.02
C LYS A 332 7.02 -16.05 -9.34
N ARG A 333 7.65 -17.06 -8.74
CA ARG A 333 8.96 -16.92 -8.10
C ARG A 333 10.03 -17.50 -9.00
N ASP A 334 10.81 -16.62 -9.61
CA ASP A 334 11.96 -17.00 -10.42
C ASP A 334 13.21 -17.08 -9.55
N THR A 335 13.87 -18.24 -9.48
CA THR A 335 15.15 -18.40 -8.77
C THR A 335 16.29 -18.43 -9.77
N VAL A 336 17.24 -17.51 -9.62
CA VAL A 336 18.40 -17.34 -10.51
C VAL A 336 19.67 -17.60 -9.74
N LEU A 337 20.54 -18.49 -10.24
CA LEU A 337 21.89 -18.67 -9.73
C LEU A 337 22.87 -17.79 -10.53
N ILE A 338 23.49 -16.82 -9.85
CA ILE A 338 24.53 -15.98 -10.41
C ILE A 338 25.90 -16.56 -10.03
N ASN A 339 26.60 -17.08 -11.04
CA ASN A 339 27.92 -17.67 -10.87
C ASN A 339 29.03 -16.62 -11.01
N LYS A 340 30.03 -16.68 -10.14
CA LYS A 340 31.23 -15.84 -10.18
C LYS A 340 32.02 -16.00 -11.47
N LYS A 341 32.25 -17.25 -11.92
CA LYS A 341 33.22 -17.55 -13.00
C LYS A 341 32.67 -17.39 -14.41
N SER A 342 31.34 -17.29 -14.57
CA SER A 342 30.69 -17.23 -15.88
C SER A 342 29.82 -15.99 -16.00
N SER A 343 29.89 -15.32 -17.14
CA SER A 343 28.83 -14.40 -17.56
C SER A 343 27.56 -15.19 -17.86
N GLY A 344 26.42 -14.57 -17.64
CA GLY A 344 25.13 -15.22 -17.88
C GLY A 344 24.04 -14.22 -18.19
N ARG A 345 22.92 -14.75 -18.67
CA ARG A 345 21.69 -14.03 -18.95
C ARG A 345 20.53 -14.85 -18.43
N PHE A 346 19.65 -14.19 -17.70
CA PHE A 346 18.41 -14.74 -17.20
C PHE A 346 17.23 -14.00 -17.84
N LEU A 347 16.19 -14.74 -18.21
CA LEU A 347 14.90 -14.21 -18.68
C LEU A 347 13.84 -14.59 -17.66
N SER A 348 13.02 -13.63 -17.23
CA SER A 348 11.94 -13.92 -16.30
C SER A 348 10.86 -14.78 -16.94
N ASN A 349 10.32 -15.73 -16.18
CA ASN A 349 9.18 -16.54 -16.59
C ASN A 349 7.84 -15.79 -16.47
N ALA A 350 7.82 -14.67 -15.73
CA ALA A 350 6.65 -13.82 -15.57
C ALA A 350 6.49 -12.82 -16.74
N ASP A 351 7.58 -12.17 -17.16
CA ASP A 351 7.65 -11.32 -18.36
C ASP A 351 9.01 -11.53 -19.07
N PRO A 352 9.05 -12.21 -20.23
CA PRO A 352 10.31 -12.49 -20.94
C PRO A 352 11.09 -11.24 -21.40
N ARG A 353 10.46 -10.05 -21.42
CA ARG A 353 11.15 -8.78 -21.71
C ARG A 353 12.04 -8.33 -20.55
N LEU A 354 11.74 -8.80 -19.33
CA LEU A 354 12.58 -8.60 -18.16
C LEU A 354 13.79 -9.53 -18.23
N THR A 355 14.98 -8.97 -18.39
CA THR A 355 16.22 -9.76 -18.41
C THR A 355 17.26 -9.23 -17.44
N ILE A 356 18.01 -10.16 -16.84
CA ILE A 356 19.12 -9.87 -15.93
C ILE A 356 20.39 -10.45 -16.57
N GLN A 357 21.37 -9.61 -16.85
CA GLN A 357 22.63 -10.00 -17.48
C GLN A 357 23.80 -9.62 -16.59
N TRP A 358 24.72 -10.55 -16.38
CA TRP A 358 25.88 -10.30 -15.53
C TRP A 358 27.19 -10.67 -16.23
N PRO A 359 28.26 -9.87 -16.05
CA PRO A 359 29.58 -10.18 -16.56
C PRO A 359 30.29 -11.24 -15.72
N LYS A 360 31.42 -11.77 -16.22
CA LYS A 360 32.32 -12.62 -15.43
C LYS A 360 32.89 -11.84 -14.25
N ASN A 361 33.03 -12.53 -13.11
CA ASN A 361 33.53 -12.00 -11.83
C ASN A 361 32.67 -10.84 -11.30
N VAL A 362 31.35 -10.99 -11.32
CA VAL A 362 30.40 -9.99 -10.80
C VAL A 362 30.39 -9.92 -9.27
N CYS A 363 30.72 -11.02 -8.60
CA CYS A 363 30.71 -11.17 -7.14
C CYS A 363 31.87 -12.05 -6.67
N SER A 364 32.12 -12.05 -5.36
CA SER A 364 33.17 -12.87 -4.73
C SER A 364 32.79 -14.35 -4.59
N THR A 365 31.49 -14.66 -4.53
CA THR A 365 30.90 -15.99 -4.34
C THR A 365 29.63 -16.13 -5.16
N ASP A 366 29.30 -17.35 -5.58
CA ASP A 366 28.04 -17.64 -6.27
C ASP A 366 26.85 -17.37 -5.33
N PHE A 367 25.73 -16.89 -5.88
CA PHE A 367 24.56 -16.57 -5.07
C PHE A 367 23.23 -16.68 -5.81
N HIS A 368 22.14 -16.70 -5.05
CA HIS A 368 20.79 -16.80 -5.58
C HIS A 368 20.05 -15.47 -5.51
N ILE A 369 19.33 -15.15 -6.58
CA ILE A 369 18.31 -14.09 -6.61
C ILE A 369 16.95 -14.74 -6.78
N ASN A 370 16.04 -14.48 -5.85
CA ASN A 370 14.62 -14.76 -6.00
C ASN A 370 13.92 -13.50 -6.51
N LEU A 371 13.46 -13.57 -7.75
CA LEU A 371 12.76 -12.51 -8.45
C LEU A 371 11.25 -12.76 -8.42
N ARG A 372 10.47 -11.72 -8.10
CA ARG A 372 9.03 -11.66 -8.35
C ARG A 372 8.71 -10.40 -9.12
N VAL A 373 7.72 -10.50 -10.01
CA VAL A 373 7.31 -9.40 -10.89
C VAL A 373 5.83 -9.15 -10.69
N LEU A 374 5.49 -8.00 -10.12
CA LEU A 374 4.12 -7.51 -10.02
C LEU A 374 3.83 -6.64 -11.26
N PRO A 375 3.07 -7.13 -12.24
CA PRO A 375 2.78 -6.36 -13.43
C PRO A 375 1.84 -5.20 -13.10
N VAL A 376 2.15 -4.05 -13.69
CA VAL A 376 1.20 -2.96 -13.87
C VAL A 376 0.74 -3.09 -15.32
N ASP A 377 -0.55 -3.23 -15.58
CA ASP A 377 -1.10 -3.27 -16.94
C ASP A 377 -1.73 -1.91 -17.31
N LEU A 378 -1.91 -1.66 -18.61
CA LEU A 378 -2.42 -0.38 -19.10
C LEU A 378 -3.82 -0.05 -18.58
N PRO A 379 -4.78 -0.99 -18.49
CA PRO A 379 -6.08 -0.74 -17.88
C PRO A 379 -5.99 -0.33 -16.41
N THR A 380 -5.22 -1.05 -15.59
CA THR A 380 -5.05 -0.73 -14.16
C THR A 380 -4.39 0.62 -13.99
N PHE A 381 -3.34 0.92 -14.77
CA PHE A 381 -2.68 2.22 -14.72
C PHE A 381 -3.60 3.38 -15.14
N THR A 382 -4.44 3.17 -16.16
CA THR A 382 -5.42 4.17 -16.62
C THR A 382 -6.50 4.40 -15.56
N GLN A 383 -6.97 3.34 -14.91
CA GLN A 383 -7.94 3.43 -13.82
C GLN A 383 -7.34 4.13 -12.60
N PHE A 384 -6.11 3.79 -12.22
CA PHE A 384 -5.36 4.47 -11.18
C PHE A 384 -5.22 5.97 -11.47
N SER A 385 -4.82 6.33 -12.69
CA SER A 385 -4.67 7.73 -13.11
C SER A 385 -5.99 8.51 -13.06
N LYS A 386 -7.13 7.84 -13.27
CA LYS A 386 -8.46 8.46 -13.15
C LYS A 386 -8.89 8.62 -11.69
N ASN A 387 -8.63 7.63 -10.85
CA ASN A 387 -9.01 7.64 -9.44
C ASN A 387 -8.20 8.67 -8.63
N PHE A 388 -6.95 8.90 -9.03
CA PHE A 388 -6.01 9.81 -8.37
C PHE A 388 -5.55 10.90 -9.34
N SER A 389 -6.51 11.58 -9.99
CA SER A 389 -6.23 12.52 -11.07
C SER A 389 -5.33 13.68 -10.65
N ASN A 390 -5.37 14.09 -9.38
CA ASN A 390 -4.61 15.22 -8.86
C ASN A 390 -3.17 14.81 -8.52
N GLU A 391 -3.01 13.63 -7.93
CA GLU A 391 -1.74 13.07 -7.46
C GLU A 391 -0.91 12.45 -8.60
N CYS A 392 -1.57 12.05 -9.68
CA CYS A 392 -0.97 11.41 -10.85
C CYS A 392 -0.86 12.35 -12.07
N HIS A 393 -1.28 13.61 -11.93
CA HIS A 393 -1.19 14.60 -13.01
C HIS A 393 0.28 14.78 -13.43
N GLY A 394 0.66 14.23 -14.60
CA GLY A 394 2.06 14.25 -15.10
C GLY A 394 2.80 12.91 -15.03
N LEU A 395 2.21 11.83 -14.51
CA LEU A 395 2.79 10.49 -14.57
C LEU A 395 2.47 9.88 -15.95
N LEU A 396 3.49 9.70 -16.79
CA LEU A 396 3.33 9.35 -18.21
C LEU A 396 3.38 7.84 -18.44
N ALA A 397 4.27 7.15 -17.73
CA ALA A 397 4.53 5.73 -17.94
C ALA A 397 5.10 5.09 -16.67
N VAL A 398 4.77 3.81 -16.42
CA VAL A 398 5.30 3.05 -15.28
C VAL A 398 5.61 1.62 -15.72
N GLY A 399 6.69 1.06 -15.19
CA GLY A 399 7.07 -0.35 -15.36
C GLY A 399 6.44 -1.27 -14.31
N PRO A 400 6.72 -2.58 -14.35
CA PRO A 400 6.31 -3.49 -13.28
C PRO A 400 7.09 -3.19 -11.98
N ILE A 401 6.49 -3.55 -10.84
CA ILE A 401 7.20 -3.58 -9.56
C ILE A 401 7.98 -4.89 -9.50
N ILE A 402 9.29 -4.77 -9.29
CA ILE A 402 10.22 -5.89 -9.26
C ILE A 402 10.68 -6.07 -7.82
N GLU A 403 10.49 -7.27 -7.29
CA GLU A 403 10.97 -7.66 -5.96
C GLU A 403 12.13 -8.65 -6.09
N LEU A 404 13.24 -8.34 -5.45
CA LEU A 404 14.44 -9.14 -5.39
C LEU A 404 14.70 -9.55 -3.93
N HIS A 405 14.85 -10.85 -3.70
CA HIS A 405 15.37 -11.37 -2.43
C HIS A 405 16.69 -12.08 -2.72
N TYR A 406 17.74 -11.65 -2.04
CA TYR A 406 19.10 -12.11 -2.23
C TYR A 406 19.84 -12.03 -0.88
N ASP A 407 20.91 -12.80 -0.73
CA ASP A 407 21.76 -12.78 0.48
C ASP A 407 22.65 -11.51 0.49
N ASP A 408 23.10 -11.07 1.67
CA ASP A 408 23.93 -9.86 1.81
C ASP A 408 25.25 -9.96 1.02
N ILE A 409 25.25 -9.39 -0.19
CA ILE A 409 26.33 -9.53 -1.17
C ILE A 409 26.68 -8.18 -1.77
N THR A 410 27.98 -7.93 -1.90
CA THR A 410 28.51 -6.77 -2.61
C THR A 410 28.89 -7.15 -4.04
N LEU A 411 28.33 -6.43 -5.01
CA LEU A 411 28.72 -6.58 -6.42
C LEU A 411 30.05 -5.89 -6.69
N LEU A 412 30.97 -6.60 -7.34
CA LEU A 412 32.25 -6.10 -7.84
C LEU A 412 32.12 -5.42 -9.20
N LYS A 413 31.12 -5.82 -9.98
CA LYS A 413 30.78 -5.25 -11.30
C LYS A 413 29.27 -5.06 -11.40
N PRO A 414 28.80 -4.11 -12.21
CA PRO A 414 27.37 -3.88 -12.32
C PRO A 414 26.68 -5.02 -13.06
N ILE A 415 25.43 -5.28 -12.68
CA ILE A 415 24.52 -6.20 -13.36
C ILE A 415 23.61 -5.36 -14.26
N GLN A 416 23.47 -5.78 -15.51
CA GLN A 416 22.58 -5.12 -16.46
C GLN A 416 21.16 -5.67 -16.33
N PHE A 417 20.21 -4.76 -16.13
CA PHE A 417 18.79 -5.04 -16.12
C PHE A 417 18.14 -4.46 -17.38
N THR A 418 17.29 -5.26 -18.01
CA THR A 418 16.42 -4.83 -19.12
C THR A 418 14.99 -4.87 -18.61
N LEU A 419 14.35 -3.70 -18.46
CA LEU A 419 13.09 -3.51 -17.75
C LEU A 419 12.01 -2.96 -18.70
N PRO A 420 10.81 -3.57 -18.80
CA PRO A 420 9.73 -3.04 -19.64
C PRO A 420 9.04 -1.82 -19.01
N ILE A 421 8.52 -0.91 -19.84
CA ILE A 421 7.75 0.27 -19.39
C ILE A 421 6.46 0.46 -20.22
N LEU A 422 5.35 0.83 -19.56
CA LEU A 422 4.07 1.07 -20.22
C LEU A 422 3.85 2.55 -20.58
N VAL A 423 3.70 2.89 -21.86
CA VAL A 423 3.47 4.28 -22.31
C VAL A 423 1.97 4.55 -22.52
N GLN A 424 1.43 5.65 -21.97
CA GLN A 424 0.04 6.07 -22.21
C GLN A 424 -0.20 6.54 -23.66
N THR A 425 -1.40 6.27 -24.19
CA THR A 425 -1.90 6.89 -25.43
C THR A 425 -2.70 8.15 -25.11
N LYS A 426 -2.22 9.35 -25.46
CA LYS A 426 -3.08 10.54 -25.47
C LYS A 426 -3.93 10.51 -26.74
N LYS A 427 -5.27 10.44 -26.61
CA LYS A 427 -6.19 10.61 -27.75
C LYS A 427 -6.13 12.08 -28.22
N LYS A 428 -5.69 12.34 -29.45
CA LYS A 428 -5.94 13.63 -30.12
C LYS A 428 -7.43 13.75 -30.42
N VAL A 429 -8.06 14.81 -29.94
CA VAL A 429 -9.36 15.28 -30.44
C VAL A 429 -9.09 15.84 -31.84
N ILE A 430 -9.44 15.08 -32.87
CA ILE A 430 -9.45 15.58 -34.25
C ILE A 430 -10.69 16.48 -34.36
N PRO A 431 -10.57 17.77 -34.72
CA PRO A 431 -11.73 18.60 -35.01
C PRO A 431 -12.34 18.09 -36.32
N THR A 432 -13.50 17.46 -36.21
CA THR A 432 -14.33 17.06 -37.35
C THR A 432 -14.82 18.31 -38.08
N LYS A 433 -14.36 18.52 -39.33
CA LYS A 433 -15.14 19.26 -40.33
C LYS A 433 -16.04 18.29 -41.10
N PRO A 434 -17.24 18.71 -41.55
CA PRO A 434 -18.29 17.80 -41.98
C PRO A 434 -18.07 17.28 -43.40
N THR A 435 -18.26 15.97 -43.51
CA THR A 435 -18.82 15.14 -44.59
C THR A 435 -18.99 15.74 -45.99
N THR A 436 -18.45 15.04 -46.99
CA THR A 436 -19.14 14.85 -48.27
C THR A 436 -18.91 13.41 -48.76
N LEU A 437 -20.04 12.78 -49.08
CA LEU A 437 -20.31 11.54 -49.82
C LEU A 437 -19.37 11.40 -51.05
N GLU A 438 -18.94 10.22 -51.55
CA GLU A 438 -19.70 9.01 -51.86
C GLU A 438 -18.76 7.91 -52.43
N SER A 439 -19.18 6.65 -52.25
CA SER A 439 -19.14 5.52 -53.22
C SER A 439 -17.86 4.76 -53.63
N GLN A 440 -17.82 3.49 -53.16
CA GLN A 440 -17.58 2.21 -53.90
C GLN A 440 -16.18 2.01 -54.55
N THR A 441 -15.52 0.84 -54.49
CA THR A 441 -16.01 -0.53 -54.73
C THR A 441 -15.03 -1.59 -54.18
N SER A 442 -15.60 -2.75 -53.88
CA SER A 442 -15.02 -3.97 -53.30
C SER A 442 -13.89 -4.63 -54.10
N GLN A 443 -12.87 -5.14 -53.40
CA GLN A 443 -12.17 -6.37 -53.79
C GLN A 443 -11.93 -7.26 -52.56
N GLN A 444 -12.47 -8.48 -52.66
CA GLN A 444 -12.39 -9.56 -51.68
C GLN A 444 -10.99 -10.18 -51.72
N THR A 445 -10.30 -10.18 -50.58
CA THR A 445 -9.25 -11.16 -50.25
C THR A 445 -9.50 -11.63 -48.83
N THR A 446 -9.52 -12.94 -48.64
CA THR A 446 -9.75 -13.64 -47.37
C THR A 446 -8.72 -13.22 -46.31
N PRO A 447 -9.13 -12.76 -45.11
CA PRO A 447 -8.21 -12.62 -44.00
C PRO A 447 -8.17 -13.92 -43.19
N ASN A 448 -6.99 -14.55 -43.15
CA ASN A 448 -6.62 -15.41 -42.03
C ASN A 448 -6.84 -14.60 -40.75
N GLN A 449 -7.75 -15.04 -39.87
CA GLN A 449 -7.92 -14.40 -38.56
C GLN A 449 -6.64 -14.65 -37.74
N PRO A 450 -5.90 -13.61 -37.34
CA PRO A 450 -4.87 -13.77 -36.34
C PRO A 450 -5.54 -14.13 -35.03
N SER A 451 -4.89 -14.97 -34.23
CA SER A 451 -5.36 -15.29 -32.89
C SER A 451 -5.52 -14.00 -32.05
N GLN A 452 -6.46 -13.96 -31.09
CA GLN A 452 -6.63 -12.79 -30.21
C GLN A 452 -5.33 -12.35 -29.53
N GLN A 453 -4.37 -13.27 -29.34
CA GLN A 453 -3.04 -12.98 -28.82
C GLN A 453 -2.15 -12.23 -29.83
N GLU A 454 -2.20 -12.57 -31.12
CA GLU A 454 -1.47 -11.85 -32.19
C GLU A 454 -2.05 -10.47 -32.47
N ILE A 455 -3.37 -10.29 -32.34
CA ILE A 455 -4.02 -8.97 -32.47
C ILE A 455 -3.61 -8.06 -31.31
N ILE A 456 -3.50 -8.59 -30.08
CA ILE A 456 -3.02 -7.84 -28.91
C ILE A 456 -1.53 -7.50 -29.05
N LEU A 457 -0.69 -8.43 -29.50
CA LEU A 457 0.74 -8.18 -29.73
C LEU A 457 1.00 -7.21 -30.90
N GLN A 458 0.28 -7.32 -32.01
CA GLN A 458 0.41 -6.41 -33.15
C GLN A 458 -0.17 -5.02 -32.86
N GLN A 459 -1.25 -4.93 -32.08
CA GLN A 459 -1.72 -3.63 -31.58
C GLN A 459 -0.71 -3.00 -30.63
N GLN A 460 -0.06 -3.76 -29.75
CA GLN A 460 1.02 -3.23 -28.89
C GLN A 460 2.22 -2.75 -29.72
N GLN A 461 2.60 -3.42 -30.81
CA GLN A 461 3.79 -3.06 -31.62
C GLN A 461 3.59 -1.84 -32.54
N SER A 462 2.36 -1.56 -33.01
CA SER A 462 2.07 -0.49 -33.99
C SER A 462 1.84 0.91 -33.38
N ILE A 463 1.61 0.99 -32.07
CA ILE A 463 1.24 2.23 -31.35
C ILE A 463 2.46 3.16 -31.10
N PHE A 464 3.69 2.64 -31.15
CA PHE A 464 4.87 3.33 -30.65
C PHE A 464 5.43 4.45 -31.55
N LYS A 465 5.07 4.51 -32.84
CA LYS A 465 5.70 5.45 -33.79
C LYS A 465 4.97 6.79 -33.96
N SER A 466 3.69 6.89 -33.58
CA SER A 466 2.88 8.10 -33.83
C SER A 466 2.75 9.07 -32.64
N LEU A 467 3.32 8.74 -31.49
CA LEU A 467 3.09 9.42 -30.21
C LEU A 467 4.13 10.48 -29.81
N LEU A 468 5.32 10.50 -30.41
CA LEU A 468 6.44 11.37 -30.00
C LEU A 468 6.55 12.67 -30.82
N GLY A 469 5.43 13.15 -31.37
CA GLY A 469 5.37 14.48 -31.98
C GLY A 469 5.16 15.57 -30.93
N GLU A 470 6.24 16.30 -30.62
CA GLU A 470 6.37 17.59 -29.87
C GLU A 470 6.97 17.51 -28.43
N ASP A 471 8.06 18.29 -28.24
CA ASP A 471 8.82 18.72 -27.05
C ASP A 471 9.06 17.76 -25.85
N LEU A 472 10.03 16.86 -26.04
CA LEU A 472 10.65 15.98 -25.02
C LEU A 472 11.46 16.69 -23.92
N SER A 473 11.44 18.03 -23.82
CA SER A 473 12.36 18.78 -22.95
C SER A 473 12.05 18.66 -21.45
N ASN A 474 10.78 18.39 -21.09
CA ASN A 474 10.31 18.34 -19.70
C ASN A 474 10.12 16.93 -19.14
N GLU A 475 10.25 15.90 -19.99
CA GLU A 475 10.12 14.51 -19.57
C GLU A 475 11.35 14.05 -18.77
N ARG A 476 11.11 13.19 -17.76
CA ARG A 476 12.18 12.49 -17.03
C ARG A 476 11.85 11.01 -16.95
N LEU A 477 12.86 10.20 -17.22
CA LEU A 477 12.88 8.79 -16.88
C LEU A 477 13.70 8.61 -15.60
N VAL A 478 13.14 7.90 -14.62
CA VAL A 478 13.82 7.61 -13.36
C VAL A 478 13.58 6.19 -12.91
N LEU A 479 14.55 5.65 -12.17
CA LEU A 479 14.42 4.42 -11.44
C LEU A 479 14.10 4.76 -9.98
N LEU A 480 13.07 4.14 -9.44
CA LEU A 480 12.78 4.17 -8.02
C LEU A 480 13.12 2.84 -7.38
N TYR A 481 13.57 2.89 -6.14
CA TYR A 481 13.92 1.72 -5.36
C TYR A 481 13.39 1.81 -3.92
N SER A 482 13.29 0.66 -3.26
CA SER A 482 12.98 0.54 -1.85
C SER A 482 13.72 -0.66 -1.25
N ASN A 483 14.18 -0.50 -0.01
CA ASN A 483 14.81 -1.57 0.78
C ASN A 483 13.76 -2.46 1.45
N HIS A 484 14.13 -3.71 1.78
CA HIS A 484 13.23 -4.73 2.38
C HIS A 484 12.42 -4.25 3.60
N ASN A 485 12.96 -3.33 4.40
CA ASN A 485 12.33 -2.83 5.63
C ASN A 485 11.74 -1.41 5.51
N GLU A 486 11.76 -0.82 4.30
CA GLU A 486 11.31 0.54 4.08
C GLU A 486 10.04 0.57 3.23
N ASN A 487 8.95 1.11 3.78
CA ASN A 487 7.70 1.31 3.04
C ASN A 487 7.70 2.59 2.18
N MET A 488 8.89 3.13 1.89
CA MET A 488 9.06 4.36 1.14
C MET A 488 9.91 4.10 -0.09
N TRP A 489 9.48 4.69 -1.20
CA TRP A 489 10.23 4.70 -2.46
C TRP A 489 11.24 5.84 -2.47
N HIS A 490 12.40 5.61 -3.09
CA HIS A 490 13.46 6.60 -3.28
C HIS A 490 13.85 6.65 -4.75
N ILE A 491 14.25 7.82 -5.23
CA ILE A 491 14.73 7.98 -6.61
C ILE A 491 16.22 7.65 -6.64
N ASP A 492 16.64 6.73 -7.52
CA ASP A 492 18.04 6.49 -7.80
C ASP A 492 18.58 7.52 -8.81
N THR A 493 19.44 8.42 -8.35
CA THR A 493 20.07 9.44 -9.20
C THR A 493 21.38 8.98 -9.83
N ASN A 494 21.93 7.85 -9.38
CA ASN A 494 23.26 7.39 -9.77
C ASN A 494 23.24 6.40 -10.94
N VAL A 495 22.04 6.08 -11.42
CA VAL A 495 21.82 5.06 -12.44
C VAL A 495 21.58 5.71 -13.80
N SER A 496 22.35 5.28 -14.80
CA SER A 496 22.17 5.69 -16.20
C SER A 496 21.12 4.81 -16.88
N LEU A 497 20.01 5.42 -17.28
CA LEU A 497 18.91 4.73 -17.96
C LEU A 497 19.03 4.92 -19.46
N ILE A 498 19.14 3.82 -20.20
CA ILE A 498 19.20 3.82 -21.66
C ILE A 498 17.85 3.38 -22.20
N ASP A 499 17.17 4.29 -22.89
CA ASP A 499 15.88 4.04 -23.51
C ASP A 499 16.04 3.29 -24.84
N SER A 500 15.14 2.34 -25.14
CA SER A 500 15.13 1.68 -26.44
C SER A 500 14.70 2.66 -27.52
N LYS A 501 15.00 2.33 -28.80
CA LYS A 501 14.53 3.12 -29.95
C LYS A 501 13.00 3.19 -30.06
N ILE A 502 12.29 2.29 -29.39
CA ILE A 502 10.84 2.14 -29.44
C ILE A 502 10.21 2.63 -28.12
N HIS A 503 11.02 3.06 -27.14
CA HIS A 503 10.61 3.59 -25.85
C HIS A 503 9.78 2.64 -24.96
N ASP A 504 9.90 1.33 -25.19
CA ASP A 504 9.16 0.25 -24.54
C ASP A 504 9.97 -0.54 -23.50
N ILE A 505 11.29 -0.44 -23.57
CA ILE A 505 12.26 -1.19 -22.77
C ILE A 505 13.38 -0.25 -22.35
N ILE A 506 13.73 -0.28 -21.07
CA ILE A 506 14.85 0.47 -20.51
C ILE A 506 15.96 -0.50 -20.14
N THR A 507 17.19 -0.22 -20.56
CA THR A 507 18.36 -0.97 -20.13
C THR A 507 19.17 -0.13 -19.15
N THR A 508 19.61 -0.75 -18.07
CA THR A 508 20.32 -0.06 -16.99
C THR A 508 21.33 -0.96 -16.32
N ASP A 509 22.48 -0.40 -15.96
CA ASP A 509 23.53 -1.10 -15.23
C ASP A 509 23.44 -0.74 -13.73
N ILE A 510 23.36 -1.77 -12.89
CA ILE A 510 23.10 -1.64 -11.45
C ILE A 510 24.29 -2.16 -10.65
N GLN A 511 24.94 -1.28 -9.90
CA GLN A 511 26.07 -1.63 -9.03
C GLN A 511 25.62 -2.08 -7.64
N TYR A 512 24.43 -1.65 -7.19
CA TYR A 512 23.88 -1.99 -5.88
C TYR A 512 22.49 -2.59 -6.08
N LEU A 513 22.32 -3.87 -5.71
CA LEU A 513 21.02 -4.52 -5.83
C LEU A 513 20.03 -3.87 -4.87
N HIS A 514 18.84 -3.56 -5.37
CA HIS A 514 17.76 -3.02 -4.57
C HIS A 514 16.72 -4.10 -4.31
N SER A 515 16.15 -4.15 -3.10
CA SER A 515 15.15 -5.17 -2.75
C SER A 515 13.87 -5.02 -3.57
N ARG A 516 13.47 -3.77 -3.85
CA ARG A 516 12.32 -3.44 -4.68
C ARG A 516 12.68 -2.35 -5.67
N MET A 517 12.17 -2.46 -6.90
CA MET A 517 12.48 -1.56 -7.99
C MET A 517 11.29 -1.30 -8.90
N ILE A 518 11.19 -0.09 -9.44
CA ILE A 518 10.21 0.28 -10.46
C ILE A 518 10.75 1.43 -11.31
N ILE A 519 10.46 1.42 -12.62
CA ILE A 519 10.76 2.56 -13.50
C ILE A 519 9.54 3.42 -13.68
N ALA A 520 9.70 4.74 -13.64
CA ALA A 520 8.66 5.70 -13.98
C ALA A 520 9.16 6.75 -14.98
N ARG A 521 8.29 7.12 -15.93
CA ARG A 521 8.43 8.30 -16.78
C ARG A 521 7.40 9.33 -16.34
N TYR A 522 7.84 10.56 -16.10
CA TYR A 522 6.97 11.64 -15.63
C TYR A 522 7.38 12.99 -16.22
N ASP A 523 6.44 13.92 -16.21
CA ASP A 523 6.63 15.31 -16.61
C ASP A 523 7.01 16.16 -15.38
N LYS A 524 8.21 16.78 -15.43
CA LYS A 524 8.76 17.59 -14.34
C LYS A 524 7.96 18.86 -14.07
N GLN A 525 7.14 19.33 -15.00
CA GLN A 525 6.30 20.52 -14.79
C GLN A 525 5.17 20.24 -13.81
N PHE A 526 4.67 19.01 -13.78
CA PHE A 526 3.49 18.65 -13.00
C PHE A 526 3.82 17.83 -11.76
N ILE A 527 4.84 16.97 -11.81
CA ILE A 527 5.26 16.15 -10.67
C ILE A 527 6.66 16.56 -10.23
N SER A 528 6.79 16.98 -8.97
CA SER A 528 8.10 17.22 -8.35
C SER A 528 8.81 15.90 -7.99
N THR A 529 10.14 15.93 -7.90
CA THR A 529 10.95 14.76 -7.49
C THR A 529 10.60 14.24 -6.08
N LYS A 530 10.03 15.09 -5.21
CA LYS A 530 9.59 14.69 -3.87
C LYS A 530 8.21 14.03 -3.86
N GLN A 531 7.34 14.38 -4.81
CA GLN A 531 5.98 13.84 -4.91
C GLN A 531 5.96 12.47 -5.58
N LEU A 532 6.84 12.23 -6.56
CA LEU A 532 6.85 10.99 -7.34
C LEU A 532 6.90 9.71 -6.47
N PRO A 533 7.77 9.59 -5.45
CA PRO A 533 7.73 8.44 -4.54
C PRO A 533 6.38 8.21 -3.86
N THR A 534 5.68 9.30 -3.50
CA THR A 534 4.36 9.23 -2.87
C THR A 534 3.31 8.73 -3.87
N THR A 535 3.36 9.21 -5.11
CA THR A 535 2.49 8.74 -6.20
C THR A 535 2.71 7.25 -6.50
N ILE A 536 3.97 6.78 -6.51
CA ILE A 536 4.29 5.36 -6.70
C ILE A 536 3.82 4.51 -5.52
N ASN A 537 3.93 5.01 -4.28
CA ASN A 537 3.36 4.33 -3.11
C ASN A 537 1.84 4.19 -3.21
N LEU A 538 1.14 5.23 -3.68
CA LEU A 538 -0.31 5.17 -3.96
C LEU A 538 -0.64 4.14 -5.05
N LEU A 539 0.19 4.05 -6.09
CA LEU A 539 0.04 3.03 -7.13
C LEU A 539 0.16 1.62 -6.52
N GLU A 540 1.23 1.35 -5.77
CA GLU A 540 1.43 0.07 -5.10
C GLU A 540 0.27 -0.29 -4.17
N GLN A 541 -0.21 0.66 -3.35
CA GLN A 541 -1.39 0.46 -2.52
C GLN A 541 -2.63 0.11 -3.33
N SER A 542 -2.87 0.81 -4.44
CA SER A 542 -4.02 0.55 -5.32
C SER A 542 -3.96 -0.85 -5.97
N LEU A 543 -2.77 -1.41 -6.18
CA LEU A 543 -2.60 -2.76 -6.73
C LEU A 543 -3.00 -3.87 -5.73
N ASN A 544 -2.88 -3.65 -4.42
CA ASN A 544 -3.37 -4.61 -3.42
C ASN A 544 -4.86 -4.48 -3.13
N GLN A 545 -5.47 -3.37 -3.55
CA GLN A 545 -6.84 -3.01 -3.22
C GLN A 545 -7.84 -3.60 -4.23
N ARG A 546 -8.98 -4.05 -3.73
CA ARG A 546 -10.09 -4.61 -4.53
C ARG A 546 -11.34 -3.79 -4.30
N SER A 547 -12.04 -3.50 -5.38
CA SER A 547 -13.35 -2.85 -5.31
C SER A 547 -14.43 -3.90 -5.05
N VAL A 548 -15.16 -3.71 -3.96
CA VAL A 548 -16.12 -4.65 -3.39
C VAL A 548 -17.49 -4.01 -3.36
N SER A 549 -18.53 -4.81 -3.59
CA SER A 549 -19.91 -4.41 -3.37
C SER A 549 -20.50 -5.22 -2.23
N LEU A 550 -21.15 -4.49 -1.33
CA LEU A 550 -22.01 -5.01 -0.30
C LEU A 550 -23.43 -4.88 -0.81
N ILE A 551 -24.16 -5.98 -0.88
CA ILE A 551 -25.51 -6.05 -1.44
C ILE A 551 -26.41 -6.61 -0.34
N LEU A 552 -27.49 -5.89 -0.04
CA LEU A 552 -28.54 -6.38 0.84
C LEU A 552 -29.83 -6.50 0.03
N ARG A 553 -30.42 -7.70 0.04
CA ARG A 553 -31.69 -8.00 -0.63
C ARG A 553 -32.68 -8.62 0.32
N ARG A 554 -33.96 -8.49 -0.02
CA ARG A 554 -35.08 -9.05 0.73
C ARG A 554 -35.83 -10.04 -0.15
N ARG A 555 -36.32 -11.13 0.46
CA ARG A 555 -37.08 -12.14 -0.28
C ARG A 555 -38.49 -11.63 -0.58
N LEU A 556 -38.97 -11.84 -1.80
CA LEU A 556 -40.29 -11.41 -2.23
C LEU A 556 -41.42 -12.18 -1.53
N SER A 557 -41.22 -13.49 -1.34
CA SER A 557 -42.21 -14.38 -0.71
C SER A 557 -42.35 -14.14 0.78
N ASN A 558 -41.27 -13.77 1.46
CA ASN A 558 -41.22 -13.51 2.89
C ASN A 558 -40.37 -12.27 3.17
N PRO A 559 -40.98 -11.12 3.48
CA PRO A 559 -40.23 -9.88 3.70
C PRO A 559 -39.34 -9.91 4.95
N ASN A 560 -39.55 -10.85 5.87
CA ASN A 560 -38.70 -11.03 7.04
C ASN A 560 -37.37 -11.72 6.69
N GLU A 561 -37.27 -12.35 5.53
CA GLU A 561 -36.06 -13.04 5.10
C GLU A 561 -35.17 -12.09 4.29
N ILE A 562 -33.96 -11.88 4.77
CA ILE A 562 -32.96 -11.02 4.13
C ILE A 562 -31.71 -11.82 3.77
N CYS A 563 -31.04 -11.38 2.71
CA CYS A 563 -29.75 -11.91 2.27
C CYS A 563 -28.76 -10.77 2.10
N PHE A 564 -27.67 -10.82 2.86
CA PHE A 564 -26.51 -9.96 2.71
C PHE A 564 -25.42 -10.69 1.94
N VAL A 565 -24.84 -10.02 0.95
CA VAL A 565 -23.74 -10.54 0.15
C VAL A 565 -22.59 -9.54 0.11
N CYS A 566 -21.38 -10.02 0.37
CA CYS A 566 -20.15 -9.27 0.13
C CYS A 566 -19.36 -9.94 -1.00
N CYS A 567 -19.15 -9.21 -2.11
CA CYS A 567 -18.55 -9.77 -3.31
C CYS A 567 -17.68 -8.78 -4.08
N SER A 568 -16.74 -9.30 -4.88
CA SER A 568 -15.99 -8.49 -5.84
C SER A 568 -16.92 -7.83 -6.87
N ASN A 569 -16.61 -6.58 -7.25
CA ASN A 569 -17.40 -5.84 -8.24
C ASN A 569 -17.50 -6.55 -9.60
N GLN A 570 -16.55 -7.42 -9.92
CA GLN A 570 -16.57 -8.20 -11.17
C GLN A 570 -17.70 -9.23 -11.22
N ARG A 571 -18.29 -9.58 -10.07
CA ARG A 571 -19.31 -10.64 -9.93
C ARG A 571 -20.72 -10.13 -9.65
N ILE A 572 -20.91 -8.81 -9.55
CA ILE A 572 -22.20 -8.21 -9.20
C ILE A 572 -23.31 -8.74 -10.10
N GLN A 573 -23.11 -8.75 -11.43
CA GLN A 573 -24.13 -9.19 -12.38
C GLN A 573 -24.51 -10.67 -12.20
N THR A 574 -23.53 -11.55 -11.97
CA THR A 574 -23.80 -12.97 -11.71
C THR A 574 -24.57 -13.14 -10.41
N ILE A 575 -24.15 -12.45 -9.36
CA ILE A 575 -24.76 -12.53 -8.03
C ILE A 575 -26.18 -11.94 -8.04
N ASP A 576 -26.40 -10.82 -8.72
CA ASP A 576 -27.75 -10.26 -8.87
C ASP A 576 -28.67 -11.25 -9.60
N ASN A 577 -28.19 -11.94 -10.64
CA ASN A 577 -28.97 -12.97 -11.33
C ASN A 577 -29.27 -14.17 -10.40
N ASP A 578 -28.29 -14.63 -9.62
CA ASP A 578 -28.47 -15.73 -8.66
C ASP A 578 -29.50 -15.36 -7.58
N LEU A 579 -29.39 -14.14 -7.02
CA LEU A 579 -30.33 -13.62 -6.02
C LEU A 579 -31.75 -13.48 -6.60
N GLN A 580 -31.88 -13.02 -7.85
CA GLN A 580 -33.17 -12.95 -8.53
C GLN A 580 -33.81 -14.34 -8.72
N GLN A 581 -33.01 -15.37 -9.06
CA GLN A 581 -33.50 -16.76 -9.16
C GLN A 581 -34.00 -17.30 -7.83
N GLU A 582 -33.40 -16.89 -6.71
CA GLU A 582 -33.81 -17.27 -5.35
C GLU A 582 -35.02 -16.46 -4.82
N ASN A 583 -35.57 -15.56 -5.64
CA ASN A 583 -36.64 -14.61 -5.32
C ASN A 583 -36.25 -13.50 -4.34
N PHE A 584 -34.97 -13.12 -4.29
CA PHE A 584 -34.51 -11.90 -3.63
C PHE A 584 -34.61 -10.72 -4.59
N VAL A 585 -35.29 -9.65 -4.17
CA VAL A 585 -35.62 -8.50 -5.01
C VAL A 585 -34.84 -7.26 -4.58
N ASP A 586 -34.56 -6.40 -5.55
CA ASP A 586 -33.94 -5.09 -5.36
C ASP A 586 -34.96 -4.11 -4.78
N ASP A 587 -34.77 -3.70 -3.53
CA ASP A 587 -35.39 -2.49 -2.97
C ASP A 587 -34.40 -1.33 -3.18
N GLU A 588 -34.88 -0.19 -3.69
CA GLU A 588 -34.08 0.98 -4.06
C GLU A 588 -32.92 1.28 -3.06
N GLU A 589 -31.69 1.25 -3.59
CA GLU A 589 -30.41 1.65 -2.99
C GLU A 589 -29.95 0.89 -1.73
N GLN A 590 -29.88 -0.44 -1.78
CA GLN A 590 -29.23 -1.25 -0.73
C GLN A 590 -27.90 -1.89 -1.17
N SER A 591 -27.20 -1.26 -2.12
CA SER A 591 -25.81 -1.63 -2.44
C SER A 591 -24.84 -0.52 -2.04
N LYS A 592 -23.70 -0.90 -1.45
CA LYS A 592 -22.62 0.02 -1.08
C LYS A 592 -21.29 -0.51 -1.57
N ARG A 593 -20.47 0.37 -2.14
CA ARG A 593 -19.13 0.01 -2.62
C ARG A 593 -18.08 0.33 -1.57
N LEU A 594 -17.15 -0.61 -1.38
CA LEU A 594 -15.99 -0.48 -0.51
C LEU A 594 -14.71 -0.81 -1.27
N ILE A 595 -13.58 -0.46 -0.67
CA ILE A 595 -12.26 -0.89 -1.10
C ILE A 595 -11.68 -1.72 0.03
N LEU A 596 -11.35 -2.98 -0.26
CA LEU A 596 -10.85 -3.95 0.71
C LEU A 596 -9.60 -4.65 0.17
N GLN A 597 -8.84 -5.29 1.05
CA GLN A 597 -7.73 -6.16 0.66
C GLN A 597 -8.17 -7.63 0.69
N GLU A 598 -7.54 -8.45 -0.16
CA GLU A 598 -7.80 -9.89 -0.18
C GLU A 598 -7.48 -10.51 1.19
N GLY A 599 -8.38 -11.33 1.73
CA GLY A 599 -8.23 -11.94 3.05
C GLY A 599 -8.51 -11.02 4.23
N GLN A 600 -8.88 -9.75 4.01
CA GLN A 600 -9.21 -8.82 5.09
C GLN A 600 -10.40 -9.34 5.92
N LEU A 601 -10.19 -9.46 7.24
CA LEU A 601 -11.21 -9.90 8.19
C LEU A 601 -12.19 -8.77 8.50
N LEU A 602 -13.47 -9.10 8.46
CA LEU A 602 -14.60 -8.21 8.64
C LEU A 602 -15.61 -8.84 9.60
N GLU A 603 -16.39 -7.99 10.26
CA GLU A 603 -17.47 -8.40 11.15
C GLU A 603 -18.78 -7.76 10.72
N LEU A 604 -19.81 -8.58 10.52
CA LEU A 604 -21.16 -8.13 10.26
C LEU A 604 -21.92 -8.00 11.58
N ARG A 605 -22.49 -6.82 11.86
CA ARG A 605 -23.23 -6.50 13.08
C ARG A 605 -24.59 -5.90 12.75
N PHE A 606 -25.56 -6.08 13.63
CA PHE A 606 -26.90 -5.52 13.48
C PHE A 606 -27.18 -4.45 14.53
N ARG A 607 -27.93 -3.40 14.16
CA ARG A 607 -28.33 -2.31 15.04
C ARG A 607 -29.73 -1.81 14.67
N GLY A 608 -30.45 -1.26 15.66
CA GLY A 608 -31.73 -0.58 15.44
C GLY A 608 -32.93 -1.43 15.86
N ASN A 609 -34.09 -1.16 15.27
CA ASN A 609 -35.34 -1.82 15.68
C ASN A 609 -35.57 -3.16 14.97
N VAL A 610 -34.77 -3.52 13.97
CA VAL A 610 -34.89 -4.77 13.22
C VAL A 610 -33.62 -5.58 13.43
N LEU A 611 -33.76 -6.79 14.00
CA LEU A 611 -32.65 -7.71 14.30
C LEU A 611 -32.95 -9.13 13.82
N PRO A 612 -31.93 -9.98 13.61
CA PRO A 612 -32.12 -11.41 13.37
C PRO A 612 -32.89 -12.09 14.51
N LEU A 613 -33.73 -13.08 14.18
CA LEU A 613 -34.47 -13.86 15.17
C LEU A 613 -33.53 -14.63 16.12
N GLU A 614 -32.42 -15.14 15.59
CA GLU A 614 -31.39 -15.86 16.34
C GLU A 614 -30.20 -14.95 16.68
N TYR A 615 -30.48 -13.82 17.32
CA TYR A 615 -29.45 -12.87 17.76
C TYR A 615 -28.69 -13.36 19.01
N ASN A 616 -28.12 -14.56 18.95
CA ASN A 616 -27.26 -15.13 19.99
C ASN A 616 -25.80 -14.66 19.85
N GLN A 617 -25.41 -14.20 18.66
CA GLN A 617 -24.08 -13.71 18.33
C GLN A 617 -24.14 -12.20 18.08
N GLN A 618 -23.28 -11.44 18.77
CA GLN A 618 -23.20 -9.98 18.60
C GLN A 618 -22.59 -9.57 17.25
N SER A 619 -21.76 -10.42 16.66
CA SER A 619 -21.13 -10.21 15.36
C SER A 619 -20.89 -11.53 14.61
N TYR A 620 -20.89 -11.44 13.28
CA TYR A 620 -20.62 -12.56 12.38
C TYR A 620 -19.33 -12.30 11.59
N PRO A 621 -18.21 -13.00 11.91
CA PRO A 621 -16.93 -12.77 11.25
C PRO A 621 -16.86 -13.43 9.87
N PHE A 622 -16.32 -12.71 8.89
CA PHE A 622 -16.05 -13.21 7.55
C PHE A 622 -14.78 -12.57 6.99
N ALA A 623 -14.18 -13.18 5.97
CA ALA A 623 -13.03 -12.62 5.27
C ALA A 623 -13.43 -12.26 3.85
N PHE A 624 -12.95 -11.13 3.34
CA PHE A 624 -13.17 -10.79 1.93
C PHE A 624 -12.32 -11.71 1.03
N ASN A 625 -12.97 -12.26 0.00
CA ASN A 625 -12.30 -12.99 -1.06
C ASN A 625 -12.91 -12.65 -2.43
N THR A 626 -12.06 -12.53 -3.44
CA THR A 626 -12.49 -12.16 -4.80
C THR A 626 -13.37 -13.22 -5.47
N TYR A 627 -13.14 -14.50 -5.17
CA TYR A 627 -13.78 -15.65 -5.81
C TYR A 627 -14.77 -16.43 -4.92
N PHE A 628 -14.80 -16.17 -3.62
CA PHE A 628 -15.73 -16.77 -2.68
C PHE A 628 -16.54 -15.65 -2.03
N PRO A 629 -17.67 -15.25 -2.64
CA PRO A 629 -18.55 -14.26 -2.04
C PRO A 629 -19.04 -14.76 -0.68
N PHE A 630 -19.12 -13.84 0.27
CA PHE A 630 -19.71 -14.15 1.56
C PHE A 630 -21.22 -13.94 1.48
N TYR A 631 -21.99 -14.98 1.78
CA TYR A 631 -23.45 -14.93 1.88
C TYR A 631 -23.88 -15.06 3.35
N PHE A 632 -24.79 -14.19 3.77
CA PHE A 632 -25.41 -14.22 5.08
C PHE A 632 -26.91 -14.06 4.94
N GLN A 633 -27.64 -15.16 5.12
CA GLN A 633 -29.09 -15.21 5.03
C GLN A 633 -29.69 -15.43 6.41
N THR A 634 -30.69 -14.62 6.78
CA THR A 634 -31.36 -14.75 8.07
C THR A 634 -32.78 -14.21 8.02
N ASN A 635 -33.59 -14.63 8.99
CA ASN A 635 -34.90 -14.04 9.25
C ASN A 635 -34.76 -12.93 10.30
N VAL A 636 -35.30 -11.76 10.00
CA VAL A 636 -35.32 -10.59 10.89
C VAL A 636 -36.71 -10.29 11.39
N CYS A 637 -36.80 -9.70 12.57
CA CYS A 637 -38.04 -9.20 13.17
C CYS A 637 -37.82 -7.85 13.85
N GLU A 638 -38.91 -7.12 14.07
CA GLU A 638 -38.90 -5.95 14.91
C GLU A 638 -38.72 -6.29 16.40
N ILE A 639 -37.97 -5.46 17.13
CA ILE A 639 -37.86 -5.55 18.61
C ILE A 639 -39.05 -4.84 19.25
N ASP A 640 -39.31 -3.60 18.84
CA ASP A 640 -40.41 -2.78 19.32
C ASP A 640 -41.38 -2.47 18.17
N LYS A 641 -42.53 -3.15 18.21
CA LYS A 641 -43.63 -2.96 17.25
C LYS A 641 -44.26 -1.57 17.29
N TYR A 642 -44.07 -0.80 18.37
CA TYR A 642 -44.60 0.56 18.53
C TYR A 642 -43.60 1.63 18.07
N SER A 643 -42.35 1.26 17.82
CA SER A 643 -41.34 2.17 17.31
C SER A 643 -41.64 2.61 15.88
N GLN A 644 -41.17 3.81 15.53
CA GLN A 644 -41.32 4.40 14.19
C GLN A 644 -42.79 4.44 13.72
N HIS A 645 -43.73 4.73 14.62
CA HIS A 645 -45.18 4.64 14.38
C HIS A 645 -45.70 5.42 13.15
N LEU A 646 -45.04 6.50 12.75
CA LEU A 646 -45.39 7.29 11.55
C LEU A 646 -44.81 6.72 10.25
N SER A 647 -43.95 5.70 10.33
CA SER A 647 -43.33 5.05 9.17
C SER A 647 -44.12 3.80 8.78
N PRO A 648 -44.33 3.55 7.47
CA PRO A 648 -44.88 2.28 6.97
C PRO A 648 -43.91 1.10 7.10
N PHE A 649 -42.66 1.34 7.51
CA PHE A 649 -41.61 0.33 7.69
C PHE A 649 -40.99 0.39 9.09
N PHE A 650 -40.57 -0.76 9.60
CA PHE A 650 -39.55 -0.84 10.64
C PHE A 650 -38.15 -0.73 10.01
N TYR A 651 -37.28 0.07 10.63
CA TYR A 651 -35.90 0.26 10.20
C TYR A 651 -34.92 -0.37 11.17
N GLY A 652 -33.97 -1.11 10.61
CA GLY A 652 -32.73 -1.53 11.25
C GLY A 652 -31.55 -1.31 10.31
N PHE A 653 -30.36 -1.72 10.74
CA PHE A 653 -29.12 -1.49 10.01
C PHE A 653 -28.21 -2.72 10.10
N VAL A 654 -27.60 -3.06 8.97
CA VAL A 654 -26.45 -3.97 8.89
C VAL A 654 -25.19 -3.11 8.84
N GLN A 655 -24.29 -3.30 9.79
CA GLN A 655 -23.02 -2.59 9.89
C GLN A 655 -21.86 -3.55 9.63
N ILE A 656 -20.86 -3.09 8.88
CA ILE A 656 -19.64 -3.84 8.58
C ILE A 656 -18.47 -3.17 9.28
N PHE A 657 -17.80 -3.92 10.15
CA PHE A 657 -16.64 -3.48 10.90
C PHE A 657 -15.37 -4.19 10.44
N ALA A 658 -14.25 -3.49 10.50
CA ALA A 658 -12.91 -4.05 10.39
C ALA A 658 -12.10 -3.73 11.65
N LYS A 659 -11.20 -4.63 12.04
CA LYS A 659 -10.22 -4.35 13.10
C LYS A 659 -9.01 -3.68 12.47
N GLU A 660 -8.82 -2.40 12.77
CA GLU A 660 -7.65 -1.65 12.30
C GLU A 660 -6.75 -1.27 13.46
N LYS A 661 -5.43 -1.35 13.25
CA LYS A 661 -4.45 -0.86 14.22
C LYS A 661 -4.25 0.63 14.01
N ILE A 662 -4.83 1.44 14.89
CA ILE A 662 -4.73 2.90 14.84
C ILE A 662 -3.67 3.37 15.85
N SER A 663 -2.74 4.22 15.38
CA SER A 663 -1.82 4.96 16.25
C SER A 663 -2.59 6.12 16.90
N LYS A 664 -2.87 6.03 18.20
CA LYS A 664 -3.35 7.19 18.97
C LYS A 664 -2.15 7.96 19.55
N PRO A 665 -2.07 9.29 19.36
CA PRO A 665 -1.13 10.09 20.13
C PRO A 665 -1.56 10.08 21.60
N ILE A 666 -0.67 9.64 22.49
CA ILE A 666 -0.93 9.68 23.94
C ILE A 666 -1.09 11.15 24.33
N THR A 667 -2.32 11.59 24.58
CA THR A 667 -2.58 12.82 25.31
C THR A 667 -2.36 12.50 26.78
N LYS A 668 -1.10 12.56 27.23
CA LYS A 668 -0.85 12.63 28.68
C LYS A 668 -1.43 13.97 29.12
N GLU A 669 -2.47 13.94 29.94
CA GLU A 669 -2.90 15.12 30.69
C GLU A 669 -1.67 15.70 31.38
N LEU A 670 -1.42 16.99 31.11
CA LEU A 670 -0.24 17.71 31.56
C LEU A 670 -0.28 17.88 33.08
N ASP A 671 0.40 17.00 33.81
CA ASP A 671 0.94 17.36 35.12
C ASP A 671 2.25 18.13 34.92
N LYS A 672 2.18 19.44 35.17
CA LYS A 672 3.31 20.37 35.15
C LYS A 672 4.28 20.02 36.27
N LYS A 673 5.29 19.18 35.99
CA LYS A 673 6.68 19.27 36.47
C LYS A 673 7.43 17.97 36.13
N LYS A 674 8.10 17.97 34.97
CA LYS A 674 9.40 17.35 34.65
C LYS A 674 9.49 17.17 33.14
N GLN A 675 10.00 18.20 32.46
CA GLN A 675 10.56 18.03 31.12
C GLN A 675 11.94 17.41 31.27
N GLN A 676 12.14 16.21 30.73
CA GLN A 676 13.27 15.90 29.84
C GLN A 676 13.17 14.46 29.32
N LEU A 677 13.21 14.37 27.98
CA LEU A 677 13.42 13.21 27.11
C LEU A 677 12.69 11.91 27.47
N ASP A 678 11.51 11.73 26.86
CA ASP A 678 11.03 10.39 26.51
C ASP A 678 10.55 10.41 25.05
N ILE A 679 11.15 9.54 24.25
CA ILE A 679 10.73 9.18 22.90
C ILE A 679 9.24 8.84 22.96
N MET A 680 8.40 9.49 22.14
CA MET A 680 7.00 9.12 21.98
C MET A 680 6.93 7.66 21.51
N LYS A 681 6.78 6.72 22.45
CA LYS A 681 6.31 5.37 22.16
C LYS A 681 4.86 5.51 21.70
N GLN A 682 4.65 5.39 20.40
CA GLN A 682 3.33 5.20 19.81
C GLN A 682 2.93 3.74 20.05
N GLU A 683 1.92 3.50 20.88
CA GLU A 683 1.31 2.17 21.00
C GLU A 683 0.23 2.02 19.93
N LEU A 684 0.40 1.05 19.02
CA LEU A 684 -0.64 0.63 18.08
C LEU A 684 -1.79 0.02 18.91
N HIS A 685 -2.96 0.65 18.87
CA HIS A 685 -4.17 0.11 19.48
C HIS A 685 -5.06 -0.48 18.39
N GLU A 686 -5.53 -1.72 18.57
CA GLU A 686 -6.55 -2.32 17.71
C GLU A 686 -7.91 -1.70 18.06
N THR A 687 -8.57 -1.12 17.06
CA THR A 687 -9.90 -0.52 17.22
C THR A 687 -10.82 -0.96 16.09
N ASP A 688 -12.08 -1.20 16.42
CA ASP A 688 -13.12 -1.50 15.45
C ASP A 688 -13.50 -0.24 14.66
N VAL A 689 -13.38 -0.28 13.33
CA VAL A 689 -13.77 0.79 12.41
C VAL A 689 -14.99 0.36 11.62
N CYS A 690 -16.08 1.13 11.67
CA CYS A 690 -17.26 0.89 10.84
C CYS A 690 -16.99 1.37 9.41
N LEU A 691 -16.89 0.43 8.47
CA LEU A 691 -16.63 0.70 7.05
C LEU A 691 -17.91 1.04 6.29
N ALA A 692 -19.02 0.38 6.64
CA ALA A 692 -20.28 0.51 5.94
C ALA A 692 -21.48 0.28 6.85
N GLU A 693 -22.60 0.92 6.49
CA GLU A 693 -23.90 0.71 7.09
C GLU A 693 -24.93 0.65 5.94
N LEU A 694 -25.77 -0.38 5.98
CA LEU A 694 -26.85 -0.64 5.02
C LEU A 694 -28.18 -0.68 5.79
N VAL A 695 -29.22 -0.07 5.24
CA VAL A 695 -30.52 0.04 5.90
C VAL A 695 -31.38 -1.18 5.59
N ILE A 696 -31.88 -1.83 6.64
CA ILE A 696 -32.92 -2.86 6.54
C ILE A 696 -34.28 -2.17 6.64
N ARG A 697 -35.16 -2.42 5.66
CA ARG A 697 -36.54 -1.92 5.65
C ARG A 697 -37.50 -3.09 5.72
N LEU A 698 -38.16 -3.25 6.86
CA LEU A 698 -39.16 -4.30 7.06
C LEU A 698 -40.57 -3.69 6.99
N PRO A 699 -41.44 -4.11 6.05
CA PRO A 699 -42.79 -3.55 5.95
C PRO A 699 -43.58 -3.90 7.19
N LYS A 700 -44.25 -2.89 7.77
CA LYS A 700 -45.18 -3.16 8.87
C LYS A 700 -46.36 -3.96 8.32
N PRO A 701 -46.88 -4.93 9.08
CA PRO A 701 -48.17 -5.53 8.76
C PRO A 701 -49.15 -4.37 8.56
N ARG A 702 -49.90 -4.37 7.46
CA ARG A 702 -51.03 -3.45 7.33
C ARG A 702 -51.98 -3.85 8.46
N GLU A 703 -51.92 -3.15 9.60
CA GLU A 703 -53.07 -3.07 10.48
C GLU A 703 -54.18 -2.64 9.54
N GLY A 704 -55.15 -3.53 9.30
CA GLY A 704 -56.28 -3.23 8.43
C GLY A 704 -56.76 -1.84 8.83
N ILE A 705 -56.88 -0.94 7.85
CA ILE A 705 -57.36 0.43 8.05
C ILE A 705 -58.42 0.29 9.12
N ARG A 706 -58.14 0.81 10.33
CA ARG A 706 -59.19 0.86 11.34
C ARG A 706 -60.22 1.76 10.68
N ILE A 707 -61.24 1.14 10.08
CA ILE A 707 -62.50 1.80 9.77
C ILE A 707 -62.73 2.60 11.04
N PRO A 708 -62.81 3.94 10.97
CA PRO A 708 -63.11 4.72 12.15
C PRO A 708 -64.37 4.08 12.71
N THR A 709 -64.24 3.31 13.79
CA THR A 709 -65.40 2.94 14.58
C THR A 709 -66.05 4.28 14.86
N PRO A 710 -67.34 4.48 14.58
CA PRO A 710 -68.00 5.73 14.91
C PRO A 710 -67.64 5.98 16.37
N LYS A 711 -66.78 6.99 16.60
CA LYS A 711 -66.17 7.21 17.90
C LYS A 711 -67.31 7.68 18.77
N THR A 712 -67.97 6.75 19.45
CA THR A 712 -68.96 7.07 20.47
C THR A 712 -68.28 8.08 21.39
N LEU A 713 -68.81 9.30 21.41
CA LEU A 713 -68.24 10.42 22.14
C LEU A 713 -67.93 9.95 23.56
N THR A 714 -66.64 9.98 23.91
CA THR A 714 -66.18 9.47 25.21
C THR A 714 -66.70 10.41 26.29
N THR A 715 -67.83 10.05 26.91
CA THR A 715 -68.44 10.83 28.00
C THR A 715 -67.64 10.67 29.29
N PHE A 716 -67.75 11.66 30.19
CA PHE A 716 -67.15 11.64 31.52
C PHE A 716 -68.23 11.96 32.57
N THR A 717 -68.05 11.48 33.80
CA THR A 717 -68.88 11.91 34.92
C THR A 717 -68.45 13.32 35.31
N GLY A 718 -69.28 14.32 34.97
CA GLY A 718 -69.02 15.71 35.32
C GLY A 718 -69.01 15.93 36.83
N GLU A 719 -67.97 16.58 37.34
CA GLU A 719 -67.92 17.12 38.70
C GLU A 719 -68.25 18.62 38.62
N GLY A 720 -69.19 19.11 39.42
CA GLY A 720 -69.57 20.53 39.39
C GLY A 720 -70.44 20.91 38.18
N ILE A 721 -70.27 22.12 37.63
CA ILE A 721 -71.06 22.60 36.49
C ILE A 721 -70.61 22.00 35.14
N LEU A 722 -69.37 21.50 35.07
CA LEU A 722 -68.74 20.99 33.85
C LEU A 722 -69.24 19.58 33.52
N THR A 723 -70.39 19.52 32.86
CA THR A 723 -71.02 18.27 32.41
C THR A 723 -70.72 17.99 30.93
N PRO A 724 -70.87 16.74 30.47
CA PRO A 724 -70.77 16.41 29.04
C PRO A 724 -71.76 17.21 28.17
N VAL A 725 -72.96 17.49 28.69
CA VAL A 725 -73.99 18.28 27.99
C VAL A 725 -73.51 19.72 27.79
N LEU A 726 -72.98 20.34 28.85
CA LEU A 726 -72.43 21.68 28.77
C LEU A 726 -71.22 21.74 27.82
N PHE A 727 -70.37 20.71 27.79
CA PHE A 727 -69.26 20.66 26.83
C PHE A 727 -69.75 20.61 25.38
N HIS A 728 -70.87 19.92 25.13
CA HIS A 728 -71.53 19.94 23.83
C HIS A 728 -72.06 21.33 23.49
N GLU A 729 -72.75 22.00 24.41
CA GLU A 729 -73.28 23.36 24.22
C GLU A 729 -72.18 24.39 23.93
N ILE A 730 -71.09 24.36 24.72
CA ILE A 730 -69.93 25.21 24.48
C ILE A 730 -69.28 24.87 23.13
N SER A 731 -69.10 23.59 22.82
CA SER A 731 -68.48 23.17 21.56
C SER A 731 -69.28 23.60 20.33
N ALA A 732 -70.61 23.51 20.38
CA ALA A 732 -71.51 23.95 19.32
C ALA A 732 -71.51 25.48 19.17
N SER A 733 -71.28 26.19 20.28
CA SER A 733 -71.23 27.65 20.29
C SER A 733 -69.90 28.21 19.80
N LEU A 734 -68.81 27.43 19.79
CA LEU A 734 -67.47 27.87 19.35
C LEU A 734 -67.31 27.69 17.84
N ASP A 735 -67.36 28.79 17.08
CA ASP A 735 -67.18 28.76 15.63
C ASP A 735 -65.70 28.83 15.18
N GLY A 736 -65.42 28.30 13.97
CA GLY A 736 -64.15 28.45 13.25
C GLY A 736 -62.88 28.20 14.08
N ASN A 737 -62.02 29.21 14.16
CA ASN A 737 -60.73 29.15 14.88
C ASN A 737 -60.82 29.55 16.37
N GLN A 738 -62.03 29.73 16.92
CA GLN A 738 -62.20 30.15 18.33
C GLN A 738 -61.71 29.06 19.30
N TRP A 739 -61.99 27.79 19.01
CA TRP A 739 -61.54 26.68 19.86
C TRP A 739 -60.01 26.55 19.90
N HIS A 740 -59.30 26.88 18.81
CA HIS A 740 -57.83 26.94 18.79
C HIS A 740 -57.29 28.01 19.74
N ARG A 741 -57.93 29.19 19.76
CA ARG A 741 -57.56 30.29 20.67
C ARG A 741 -57.86 29.91 22.11
N LEU A 742 -59.00 29.29 22.37
CA LEU A 742 -59.38 28.81 23.70
C LEU A 742 -58.38 27.76 24.19
N ALA A 743 -58.03 26.76 23.37
CA ALA A 743 -57.07 25.72 23.73
C ALA A 743 -55.70 26.29 24.13
N ARG A 744 -55.22 27.32 23.40
CA ARG A 744 -53.97 28.02 23.77
C ARG A 744 -54.08 28.76 25.10
N ARG A 745 -55.23 29.40 25.38
CA ARG A 745 -55.49 30.09 26.66
C ARG A 745 -55.64 29.12 27.83
N LEU A 746 -56.15 27.93 27.56
CA LEU A 746 -56.24 26.82 28.51
C LEU A 746 -54.91 26.05 28.70
N GLY A 747 -53.82 26.51 28.06
CA GLY A 747 -52.47 25.96 28.25
C GLY A 747 -52.15 24.70 27.43
N MET A 748 -52.91 24.39 26.39
CA MET A 748 -52.61 23.25 25.51
C MET A 748 -51.49 23.59 24.52
N SER A 749 -50.59 22.62 24.28
CA SER A 749 -49.47 22.79 23.34
C SER A 749 -49.94 22.81 21.88
N ARG A 750 -49.21 23.53 21.02
CA ARG A 750 -49.53 23.65 19.58
C ARG A 750 -49.66 22.30 18.89
N ILE A 751 -48.73 21.38 19.14
CA ILE A 751 -48.72 20.02 18.57
C ILE A 751 -50.01 19.26 18.94
N ARG A 752 -50.49 19.43 20.17
CA ARG A 752 -51.70 18.75 20.64
C ARG A 752 -52.97 19.33 20.01
N ILE A 753 -53.00 20.65 19.82
CA ILE A 753 -54.12 21.33 19.17
C ILE A 753 -54.24 20.87 17.70
N GLU A 754 -53.11 20.82 16.98
CA GLU A 754 -53.06 20.35 15.59
C GLU A 754 -53.46 18.87 15.48
N ALA A 755 -53.01 18.02 16.42
CA ALA A 755 -53.41 16.61 16.47
C ALA A 755 -54.92 16.42 16.69
N ILE A 756 -55.53 17.18 17.62
CA ILE A 756 -56.98 17.11 17.87
C ILE A 756 -57.77 17.60 16.66
N GLY A 757 -57.32 18.67 16.02
CA GLY A 757 -57.95 19.18 14.79
C GLY A 757 -57.94 18.16 13.66
N HIS A 758 -56.81 17.49 13.44
CA HIS A 758 -56.69 16.45 12.41
C HIS A 758 -57.49 15.18 12.74
N GLU A 759 -57.50 14.77 14.02
CA GLU A 759 -58.11 13.50 14.44
C GLU A 759 -59.64 13.56 14.55
N TYR A 760 -60.22 14.71 14.88
CA TYR A 760 -61.64 14.83 15.21
C TYR A 760 -62.43 15.83 14.35
N GLN A 761 -61.76 16.62 13.50
CA GLN A 761 -62.38 17.52 12.53
C GLN A 761 -63.50 18.39 13.14
N ASP A 762 -64.77 18.15 12.79
CA ASP A 762 -65.92 18.94 13.24
C ASP A 762 -66.17 18.78 14.75
N ASP A 763 -65.81 17.65 15.35
CA ASP A 763 -65.93 17.40 16.80
C ASP A 763 -64.71 17.91 17.60
N ALA A 764 -63.72 18.51 16.94
CA ALA A 764 -62.49 18.97 17.58
C ALA A 764 -62.70 19.91 18.79
N PRO A 765 -63.67 20.86 18.80
CA PRO A 765 -63.90 21.71 19.96
C PRO A 765 -64.32 20.91 21.21
N TYR A 766 -65.15 19.87 21.06
CA TYR A 766 -65.57 19.00 22.16
C TYR A 766 -64.40 18.19 22.73
N TYR A 767 -63.64 17.53 21.85
CA TYR A 767 -62.50 16.71 22.27
C TYR A 767 -61.35 17.55 22.84
N MET A 768 -61.22 18.81 22.42
CA MET A 768 -60.32 19.78 23.03
C MET A 768 -60.70 20.06 24.48
N LEU A 769 -61.97 20.39 24.76
CA LEU A 769 -62.46 20.63 26.12
C LEU A 769 -62.31 19.39 27.00
N LEU A 770 -62.65 18.20 26.46
CA LEU A 770 -62.49 16.93 27.16
C LEU A 770 -61.02 16.62 27.49
N THR A 771 -60.11 16.87 26.55
CA THR A 771 -58.66 16.66 26.74
C THR A 771 -58.10 17.61 27.79
N TRP A 772 -58.51 18.88 27.76
CA TRP A 772 -58.12 19.84 28.78
C TRP A 772 -58.66 19.43 30.16
N PHE A 773 -59.95 19.11 30.27
CA PHE A 773 -60.58 18.75 31.54
C PHE A 773 -59.94 17.55 32.23
N LYS A 774 -59.54 16.53 31.45
CA LYS A 774 -58.84 15.33 31.94
C LYS A 774 -57.40 15.61 32.39
N ARG A 775 -56.72 16.61 31.81
CA ARG A 775 -55.33 16.95 32.13
C ARG A 775 -55.19 18.04 33.19
N ALA A 776 -56.23 18.85 33.40
CA ALA A 776 -56.24 19.89 34.41
C ALA A 776 -56.08 19.27 35.82
N PRO A 777 -55.14 19.76 36.65
CA PRO A 777 -54.97 19.28 38.02
C PRO A 777 -56.27 19.37 38.81
N ARG A 778 -56.54 18.39 39.68
CA ARG A 778 -57.75 18.38 40.53
C ARG A 778 -57.80 19.52 41.55
N SER A 779 -56.66 20.09 41.91
CA SER A 779 -56.54 21.18 42.89
C SER A 779 -56.93 22.56 42.35
N VAL A 780 -57.26 22.67 41.06
CA VAL A 780 -57.54 23.96 40.41
C VAL A 780 -59.04 24.08 40.14
N ASP A 781 -59.58 25.27 40.34
CA ASP A 781 -60.95 25.61 39.98
C ASP A 781 -61.10 25.64 38.45
N LYS A 782 -61.48 24.48 37.89
CA LYS A 782 -61.63 24.27 36.45
C LYS A 782 -62.69 25.20 35.87
N ASP A 783 -63.75 25.47 36.62
CA ASP A 783 -64.85 26.34 36.21
C ASP A 783 -64.33 27.77 35.94
N LEU A 784 -63.55 28.33 36.88
CA LEU A 784 -62.96 29.66 36.73
C LEU A 784 -61.95 29.74 35.60
N LEU A 785 -61.13 28.70 35.40
CA LEU A 785 -60.19 28.65 34.30
C LEU A 785 -60.89 28.68 32.94
N LEU A 786 -62.00 27.95 32.81
CA LEU A 786 -62.77 27.93 31.57
C LEU A 786 -63.45 29.28 31.33
N ILE A 787 -64.09 29.86 32.35
CA ILE A 787 -64.70 31.20 32.29
C ILE A 787 -63.65 32.24 31.86
N HIS A 788 -62.48 32.26 32.50
CA HIS A 788 -61.41 33.19 32.16
C HIS A 788 -60.84 32.94 30.75
N GLY A 789 -60.72 31.67 30.35
CA GLY A 789 -60.33 31.28 28.99
C GLY A 789 -61.30 31.82 27.93
N LEU A 790 -62.61 31.75 28.19
CA LEU A 790 -63.68 32.26 27.33
C LEU A 790 -63.70 33.79 27.26
N MET A 791 -63.54 34.48 28.40
CA MET A 791 -63.38 35.95 28.42
C MET A 791 -62.19 36.40 27.56
N ASN A 792 -61.06 35.68 27.65
CA ASN A 792 -59.84 35.99 26.90
C ASN A 792 -59.94 35.77 25.38
N ILE A 793 -60.94 35.03 24.92
CA ILE A 793 -61.25 34.89 23.48
C ILE A 793 -62.45 35.75 23.06
N ASN A 794 -62.88 36.69 23.90
CA ASN A 794 -64.03 37.58 23.72
C ASN A 794 -65.39 36.86 23.65
N ARG A 795 -65.52 35.68 24.27
CA ARG A 795 -66.79 34.95 24.43
C ARG A 795 -67.39 35.18 25.81
N TRP A 796 -67.73 36.44 26.05
CA TRP A 796 -68.32 36.93 27.29
C TRP A 796 -69.73 36.36 27.54
N ASP A 797 -70.45 36.10 26.45
CA ASP A 797 -71.77 35.44 26.42
C ASP A 797 -71.73 34.10 27.17
N ILE A 798 -70.86 33.18 26.73
CA ILE A 798 -70.74 31.85 27.35
C ILE A 798 -70.13 31.97 28.76
N ALA A 799 -69.15 32.84 28.94
CA ALA A 799 -68.50 33.03 30.24
C ALA A 799 -69.50 33.49 31.32
N GLN A 800 -70.43 34.37 30.96
CA GLN A 800 -71.46 34.87 31.87
C GLN A 800 -72.50 33.80 32.20
N GLU A 801 -72.93 33.00 31.22
CA GLU A 801 -73.85 31.86 31.45
C GLU A 801 -73.23 30.84 32.42
N LEU A 802 -71.95 30.51 32.23
CA LEU A 802 -71.23 29.61 33.14
C LEU A 802 -71.10 30.16 34.55
N GLN A 803 -70.91 31.48 34.68
CA GLN A 803 -70.85 32.13 35.98
C GLN A 803 -72.20 32.06 36.70
N LEU A 804 -73.30 32.32 36.01
CA LEU A 804 -74.66 32.21 36.55
C LEU A 804 -74.98 30.76 36.97
N MET A 805 -74.62 29.76 36.17
CA MET A 805 -74.79 28.35 36.52
C MET A 805 -73.97 27.96 37.77
N LYS A 806 -72.75 28.50 37.91
CA LYS A 806 -71.91 28.28 39.10
C LYS A 806 -72.54 28.86 40.35
N GLU A 807 -73.09 30.07 40.26
CA GLU A 807 -73.77 30.74 41.37
C GLU A 807 -75.05 30.01 41.78
N ALA A 808 -75.86 29.55 40.82
CA ALA A 808 -77.06 28.76 41.08
C ALA A 808 -76.73 27.43 41.79
N LYS A 809 -75.73 26.70 41.30
CA LYS A 809 -75.31 25.42 41.90
C LYS A 809 -74.76 25.58 43.32
N ARG A 810 -74.08 26.70 43.59
CA ARG A 810 -73.62 27.03 44.94
C ARG A 810 -74.80 27.27 45.89
N GLN A 811 -75.83 27.98 45.44
CA GLN A 811 -77.05 28.20 46.23
C GLN A 811 -77.80 26.89 46.51
N GLU A 812 -77.90 25.99 45.53
CA GLU A 812 -78.50 24.65 45.73
C GLU A 812 -77.74 23.82 46.76
N GLN A 813 -76.40 23.84 46.73
CA GLN A 813 -75.56 23.15 47.71
C GLN A 813 -75.74 23.73 49.12
N ASP A 814 -75.83 25.05 49.25
CA ASP A 814 -76.07 25.72 50.54
C ASP A 814 -77.46 25.38 51.11
N ILE A 815 -78.47 25.18 50.27
CA ILE A 815 -79.82 24.75 50.68
C ILE A 815 -79.82 23.27 51.10
N SER A 816 -79.24 22.38 50.28
CA SER A 816 -79.14 20.95 50.59
C SER A 816 -78.36 20.69 51.88
N SER A 817 -77.27 21.43 52.11
CA SER A 817 -76.48 21.29 53.33
C SER A 817 -77.27 21.67 54.59
N LYS A 818 -78.18 22.65 54.50
CA LYS A 818 -79.06 23.01 55.62
C LYS A 818 -80.12 21.94 55.88
N GLU A 819 -80.71 21.37 54.84
CA GLU A 819 -81.69 20.28 54.99
C GLU A 819 -81.06 19.02 55.61
N ASP A 820 -79.84 18.68 55.25
CA ASP A 820 -79.14 17.53 55.81
C ASP A 820 -78.73 17.75 57.27
N GLN A 821 -78.34 18.98 57.65
CA GLN A 821 -78.11 19.35 59.05
C GLN A 821 -79.38 19.17 59.91
N ILE A 822 -80.55 19.57 59.39
CA ILE A 822 -81.83 19.40 60.09
C ILE A 822 -82.15 17.90 60.29
N LYS A 823 -81.91 17.05 59.28
CA LYS A 823 -82.11 15.59 59.41
C LYS A 823 -81.20 14.98 60.48
N ILE A 824 -79.92 15.37 60.49
CA ILE A 824 -78.94 14.90 61.46
C ILE A 824 -79.34 15.29 62.89
N LEU A 825 -79.79 16.54 63.08
CA LEU A 825 -80.31 17.01 64.37
C LEU A 825 -81.52 16.21 64.85
N ASN A 826 -82.48 15.90 63.96
CA ASN A 826 -83.64 15.08 64.34
C ASN A 826 -83.26 13.65 64.76
N VAL A 827 -82.25 13.05 64.13
CA VAL A 827 -81.72 11.75 64.55
C VAL A 827 -81.06 11.86 65.93
N ALA A 828 -80.27 12.91 66.16
CA ALA A 828 -79.66 13.19 67.44
C ALA A 828 -80.70 13.40 68.56
N PHE A 829 -81.79 14.13 68.29
CA PHE A 829 -82.86 14.35 69.28
C PHE A 829 -83.52 13.05 69.70
N ASN A 830 -83.85 12.19 68.73
CA ASN A 830 -84.38 10.87 69.01
C ASN A 830 -83.40 10.03 69.85
N ARG A 831 -82.10 10.14 69.58
CA ARG A 831 -81.08 9.41 70.34
C ARG A 831 -80.97 9.88 71.79
N ILE A 832 -81.02 11.20 72.03
CA ILE A 832 -81.03 11.77 73.38
C ILE A 832 -82.28 11.32 74.14
N CYS A 833 -83.43 11.29 73.48
CA CYS A 833 -84.70 10.86 74.06
C CYS A 833 -84.79 9.34 74.32
N GLN A 834 -83.83 8.53 73.83
CA GLN A 834 -83.72 7.11 74.18
C GLN A 834 -82.95 6.87 75.49
N HIS A 835 -82.29 7.90 76.05
CA HIS A 835 -81.50 7.76 77.26
C HIS A 835 -82.32 8.19 78.48
N ASP A 836 -82.73 7.22 79.32
CA ASP A 836 -83.65 7.43 80.45
C ASP A 836 -83.19 8.55 81.41
N GLU A 837 -81.88 8.66 81.66
CA GLU A 837 -81.32 9.71 82.52
C GLU A 837 -81.47 11.11 81.90
N CYS A 838 -81.30 11.24 80.58
CA CYS A 838 -81.50 12.52 79.89
C CYS A 838 -82.98 12.92 79.90
N VAL A 839 -83.87 11.95 79.68
CA VAL A 839 -85.32 12.14 79.74
C VAL A 839 -85.78 12.59 81.13
N ARG A 840 -85.22 12.02 82.22
CA ARG A 840 -85.52 12.46 83.59
C ARG A 840 -85.00 13.87 83.87
N MET A 841 -83.88 14.24 83.28
CA MET A 841 -83.23 15.55 83.42
C MET A 841 -83.66 16.56 82.37
N TRP A 842 -84.78 16.34 81.68
CA TRP A 842 -85.20 17.17 80.53
C TRP A 842 -85.31 18.67 80.86
N LYS A 843 -85.72 19.06 82.09
CA LYS A 843 -85.76 20.48 82.50
C LYS A 843 -84.37 21.11 82.59
N GLN A 844 -83.39 20.33 83.03
CA GLN A 844 -82.00 20.78 83.12
C GLN A 844 -81.39 20.88 81.72
N ILE A 845 -81.72 19.93 80.83
CA ILE A 845 -81.38 20.01 79.41
C ILE A 845 -82.01 21.26 78.78
N ALA A 846 -83.31 21.51 78.99
CA ALA A 846 -84.01 22.68 78.49
C ALA A 846 -83.39 24.01 78.99
N GLY A 847 -82.97 24.05 80.26
CA GLY A 847 -82.27 25.19 80.83
C GLY A 847 -80.91 25.46 80.19
N GLU A 848 -80.09 24.43 79.95
CA GLU A 848 -78.80 24.58 79.25
C GLU A 848 -78.95 24.87 77.74
N LEU A 849 -80.09 24.48 77.14
CA LEU A 849 -80.49 24.89 75.80
C LEU A 849 -81.00 26.35 75.75
N MET A 850 -80.95 27.08 76.87
CA MET A 850 -81.36 28.48 76.97
C MET A 850 -82.85 28.72 76.63
N LEU A 851 -83.71 27.72 76.87
CA LEU A 851 -85.15 27.93 76.79
C LEU A 851 -85.64 28.77 77.97
N ASN A 852 -86.54 29.72 77.72
CA ASN A 852 -87.07 30.58 78.77
C ASN A 852 -87.96 29.78 79.73
N ASN A 853 -88.09 30.23 80.98
CA ASN A 853 -88.92 29.54 81.97
C ASN A 853 -90.40 29.40 81.54
N GLU A 854 -90.91 30.35 80.74
CA GLU A 854 -92.24 30.28 80.14
C GLU A 854 -92.37 29.09 79.16
N ASP A 855 -91.37 28.87 78.31
CA ASP A 855 -91.35 27.75 77.36
C ASP A 855 -91.27 26.39 78.09
N ILE A 856 -90.43 26.32 79.13
CA ILE A 856 -90.28 25.10 79.95
C ILE A 856 -91.58 24.77 80.68
N GLN A 857 -92.26 25.79 81.24
CA GLN A 857 -93.54 25.61 81.93
C GLN A 857 -94.65 25.21 80.95
N HIS A 858 -94.68 25.81 79.75
CA HIS A 858 -95.62 25.45 78.69
C HIS A 858 -95.43 23.99 78.22
N ILE A 859 -94.19 23.54 78.03
CA ILE A 859 -93.88 22.13 77.70
C ILE A 859 -94.29 21.18 78.84
N GLU A 860 -94.12 21.59 80.09
CA GLU A 860 -94.53 20.79 81.25
C GLU A 860 -96.06 20.63 81.36
N GLU A 861 -96.82 21.68 81.10
CA GLU A 861 -98.29 21.67 81.19
C GLU A 861 -98.94 20.92 80.02
N GLN A 862 -98.36 20.99 78.81
CA GLN A 862 -98.96 20.42 77.60
C GLN A 862 -98.69 18.93 77.38
N TYR A 863 -97.53 18.42 77.80
CA TYR A 863 -97.13 17.03 77.49
C TYR A 863 -97.11 16.18 78.77
N LEU A 864 -97.67 14.96 78.73
CA LEU A 864 -97.72 14.08 79.92
C LEU A 864 -96.45 13.22 80.10
N SER A 865 -95.77 12.86 79.01
CA SER A 865 -94.56 12.02 79.07
C SER A 865 -93.29 12.85 79.21
N GLN A 866 -92.39 12.47 80.12
CA GLN A 866 -91.08 13.11 80.25
C GLN A 866 -90.24 13.02 78.96
N GLN A 867 -90.40 11.93 78.21
CA GLN A 867 -89.70 11.72 76.94
C GLN A 867 -90.16 12.72 75.88
N GLU A 868 -91.46 12.97 75.83
CA GLU A 868 -92.05 13.93 74.91
C GLU A 868 -91.67 15.36 75.30
N ARG A 869 -91.63 15.68 76.59
CA ARG A 869 -91.11 16.97 77.09
C ARG A 869 -89.64 17.20 76.71
N CYS A 870 -88.82 16.16 76.78
CA CYS A 870 -87.41 16.21 76.35
C CYS A 870 -87.28 16.47 74.85
N LEU A 871 -88.03 15.76 74.03
CA LEU A 871 -88.02 15.94 72.57
C LEU A 871 -88.48 17.35 72.18
N ARG A 872 -89.58 17.83 72.76
CA ARG A 872 -90.12 19.17 72.48
C ARG A 872 -89.18 20.28 72.91
N SER A 873 -88.43 20.08 73.99
CA SER A 873 -87.39 21.03 74.41
C SER A 873 -86.26 21.13 73.37
N LEU A 874 -85.85 19.99 72.80
CA LEU A 874 -84.81 19.95 71.76
C LEU A 874 -85.28 20.56 70.43
N GLU A 875 -86.53 20.27 70.02
CA GLU A 875 -87.14 20.85 68.82
C GLU A 875 -87.36 22.36 68.93
N GLN A 876 -87.80 22.83 70.11
CA GLN A 876 -87.99 24.25 70.37
C GLN A 876 -86.66 25.02 70.36
N TRP A 877 -85.59 24.42 70.92
CA TRP A 877 -84.24 24.99 70.82
C TRP A 877 -83.77 25.11 69.37
N ALA A 878 -83.94 24.05 68.57
CA ALA A 878 -83.55 24.03 67.17
C ALA A 878 -84.30 25.07 66.32
N SER A 879 -85.54 25.38 66.70
CA SER A 879 -86.38 26.36 66.02
C SER A 879 -86.04 27.82 66.42
N ASN A 880 -85.59 28.03 67.65
CA ASN A 880 -85.30 29.37 68.19
C ASN A 880 -83.87 29.84 67.91
N ASP A 881 -82.90 28.94 67.79
CA ASP A 881 -81.49 29.30 67.53
C ASP A 881 -81.05 28.95 66.10
N SER A 882 -80.80 29.98 65.29
CA SER A 882 -80.25 29.84 63.93
C SER A 882 -78.86 29.18 63.86
N ARG A 883 -78.19 29.00 65.01
CA ARG A 883 -76.89 28.32 65.16
C ARG A 883 -77.01 26.93 65.78
N ALA A 884 -78.21 26.40 65.92
CA ALA A 884 -78.41 25.03 66.40
C ALA A 884 -77.78 24.04 65.41
N ASP A 885 -76.68 23.42 65.80
CA ASP A 885 -76.01 22.35 65.08
C ASP A 885 -75.67 21.19 66.04
N ILE A 886 -75.36 20.03 65.47
CA ILE A 886 -75.08 18.82 66.26
C ILE A 886 -73.82 18.98 67.13
N THR A 887 -72.86 19.80 66.70
CA THR A 887 -71.67 20.15 67.47
C THR A 887 -72.03 20.92 68.74
N SER A 888 -72.92 21.90 68.63
CA SER A 888 -73.42 22.69 69.76
C SER A 888 -74.25 21.81 70.70
N LEU A 889 -75.10 20.94 70.15
CA LEU A 889 -75.88 19.99 70.94
C LEU A 889 -74.98 19.00 71.71
N SER A 890 -73.98 18.41 71.04
CA SER A 890 -73.01 17.51 71.68
C SER A 890 -72.28 18.20 72.84
N ARG A 891 -71.87 19.46 72.65
CA ARG A 891 -71.21 20.26 73.68
C ARG A 891 -72.10 20.47 74.92
N ILE A 892 -73.39 20.74 74.72
CA ILE A 892 -74.38 20.92 75.79
C ILE A 892 -74.58 19.61 76.56
N ILE A 893 -74.82 18.50 75.85
CA ILE A 893 -74.97 17.16 76.45
C ILE A 893 -73.70 16.74 77.22
N ARG A 894 -72.51 17.11 76.73
CA ARG A 894 -71.23 16.87 77.43
C ARG A 894 -71.13 17.65 78.75
N SER A 895 -71.58 18.91 78.76
CA SER A 895 -71.54 19.78 79.94
C SER A 895 -72.43 19.28 81.07
N LEU A 896 -73.53 18.58 80.73
CA LEU A 896 -74.45 17.94 81.66
C LEU A 896 -73.95 16.60 82.23
N GLY A 897 -72.75 16.16 81.84
CA GLY A 897 -72.12 14.94 82.37
C GLY A 897 -72.32 13.69 81.50
N PHE A 898 -73.12 13.75 80.43
CA PHE A 898 -73.41 12.62 79.54
C PHE A 898 -72.29 12.41 78.49
N LYS A 899 -71.10 12.01 78.95
CA LYS A 899 -69.90 11.88 78.09
C LYS A 899 -70.02 10.81 77.00
N SER A 900 -70.71 9.69 77.26
CA SER A 900 -70.93 8.62 76.27
C SER A 900 -71.86 9.10 75.15
N LEU A 901 -72.99 9.69 75.51
CA LEU A 901 -73.97 10.23 74.57
C LEU A 901 -73.38 11.38 73.74
N SER A 902 -72.60 12.29 74.35
CA SER A 902 -71.89 13.33 73.60
C SER A 902 -70.92 12.75 72.57
N ARG A 903 -70.18 11.68 72.88
CA ARG A 903 -69.32 11.00 71.89
C ARG A 903 -70.12 10.38 70.75
N GLU A 904 -71.29 9.82 71.03
CA GLU A 904 -72.19 9.33 69.98
C GLU A 904 -72.66 10.48 69.07
N LEU A 905 -73.00 11.62 69.65
CA LEU A 905 -73.39 12.82 68.90
C LEU A 905 -72.22 13.41 68.09
N ASP A 906 -70.99 13.41 68.62
CA ASP A 906 -69.81 13.84 67.87
C ASP A 906 -69.54 12.96 66.64
N ASN A 907 -69.85 11.67 66.71
CA ASN A 907 -69.70 10.76 65.57
C ASN A 907 -70.78 10.96 64.49
N MET A 908 -71.86 11.69 64.82
CA MET A 908 -72.93 12.05 63.88
C MET A 908 -72.71 13.43 63.25
N ALA A 909 -71.77 14.23 63.79
CA ALA A 909 -71.32 15.51 63.25
C ALA A 909 -70.30 15.30 62.13
#